data_AF-A0A058Z228-F1
#
_entry.id   AF-A0A058Z228-F1
#
_cell.length_a   1.000
_cell.length_b   1.000
_cell.length_c   1.000
_cell.angle_alpha   90.00
_cell.angle_beta   90.00
_cell.angle_gamma   90.00
#
_symmetry.space_group_name_H-M   'P 1'
#
loop_
_entity.id
_entity.type
_entity.pdbx_description
1 polymer ?
#
loop_
_entity_poly.entity_id
_entity_poly.type
_entity_poly.pdbx_seq_one_letter_code
_entity_poly.pdbx_strand_id
1 'polypeptide(L)'
;MFRAIRRLPHRRLAQAAFAPGAGCRGAGLSSIPPAAQAQTMGRCRPDQPTPGAERRRHIEADGQGLPLGFSTIEDFQLFLRLLGDPQVRRPLAPICTIGRLLGLDRLSVKALMMHYGSLGVGSPPGRRSRRGPLAGLGPGHPVFEDVSRLVRRDPPVLGDLLPRLVWLPSRELGSLLLEYLPEACGPAARRPHVPVDRLRALASVTPRLTLSQMAWLLSSSPKSVARDLATYVPELGDYQPPRVPSVRLDALRAVLAAAGPAGSDASLSEETVCQRAGVDRATFDCHGPLLHATYGVRRWGELPAERLAHLRALLQECRWTLAELASRTGIPLDRIRWYIKYYEPGMVLPVPADRSVPRPLELDGRSGPGSNSMTLRDYVRAFLPPVSPLYRALLCPEPAVDPKSLITLRHLGLIRRPGHVDADRDMLPMLQGLGSLRPPLTLRDVSDRMGISLYQVRKRFVGAGSLAELRRTVPAVGALSFSEIERLRQLGEQVHPAGGRMRFTVRQIAEQLAMCPDMVFSLLHLYCPEYFFLALAPEAGSGPGGMYVPVEKVAPLLAKVADQATAPLLHQVAVDLGCTLPQVVNSLRADATCRKVPFRAPSYYRHVASRLFEIKSLLRLHPQMPASAIARQYGWEENLLKLAQPYLAAASR
;
A
#
# COMPACT_ATOMS: atom_id res chain seq x y z
N MET A 1 -5.88 51.27 6.71
CA MET A 1 -6.58 50.76 7.90
C MET A 1 -5.92 49.44 8.34
N PHE A 2 -4.69 49.53 8.88
CA PHE A 2 -3.96 48.56 9.73
C PHE A 2 -2.54 49.15 9.93
N ARG A 3 -2.42 50.07 10.89
CA ARG A 3 -1.14 50.49 11.48
C ARG A 3 -1.36 50.50 12.99
N ALA A 4 -1.10 49.37 13.64
CA ALA A 4 -0.77 49.27 15.07
C ALA A 4 -0.57 47.81 15.48
N ILE A 5 0.66 47.30 15.40
CA ILE A 5 1.13 46.31 16.37
C ILE A 5 2.42 46.88 16.96
N ARG A 6 2.25 47.66 18.03
CA ARG A 6 3.32 48.00 18.95
C ARG A 6 3.71 46.75 19.73
N ARG A 7 5.02 46.58 19.87
CA ARG A 7 5.72 45.58 20.68
C ARG A 7 5.21 45.55 22.12
N LEU A 8 5.06 44.35 22.69
CA LEU A 8 5.15 44.09 24.14
C LEU A 8 5.74 42.68 24.38
N PRO A 9 6.31 42.40 25.56
CA PRO A 9 7.68 41.90 25.70
C PRO A 9 7.80 40.41 26.03
N HIS A 10 8.99 39.87 25.75
CA HIS A 10 9.47 38.59 26.25
C HIS A 10 9.41 38.50 27.78
N ARG A 11 8.70 37.50 28.32
CA ARG A 11 8.91 36.99 29.68
C ARG A 11 9.30 35.50 29.62
N ARG A 12 10.48 35.22 30.18
CA ARG A 12 11.05 33.91 30.52
C ARG A 12 10.27 33.32 31.70
N LEU A 13 9.84 32.07 31.60
CA LEU A 13 9.58 31.10 32.68
C LEU A 13 9.48 29.73 32.01
N ALA A 14 9.89 28.59 32.53
CA ALA A 14 10.91 28.16 33.48
C ALA A 14 10.95 26.63 33.23
N GLN A 15 12.14 26.05 33.23
CA GLN A 15 12.31 24.60 33.20
C GLN A 15 11.78 24.00 34.50
N ALA A 16 10.91 22.99 34.42
CA ALA A 16 10.59 22.12 35.54
C ALA A 16 10.82 20.67 35.11
N ALA A 17 11.78 20.06 35.80
CA ALA A 17 12.18 18.67 35.65
C ALA A 17 11.09 17.73 36.15
N PHE A 18 10.91 16.61 35.45
CA PHE A 18 10.25 15.42 36.00
C PHE A 18 11.12 14.21 35.66
N ALA A 19 11.65 13.58 36.71
CA ALA A 19 12.14 12.22 36.68
C ALA A 19 10.95 11.25 36.80
N PRO A 20 11.09 10.02 36.29
CA PRO A 20 10.60 8.88 37.05
C PRO A 20 11.67 7.78 37.19
N GLY A 21 11.66 7.19 38.38
CA GLY A 21 12.51 6.07 38.77
C GLY A 21 12.11 4.73 38.16
N ALA A 22 13.03 3.79 38.38
CA ALA A 22 13.07 2.37 38.02
C ALA A 22 11.80 1.57 38.38
N GLY A 23 11.53 0.40 37.80
CA GLY A 23 12.28 -0.43 36.87
C GLY A 23 11.57 -1.76 36.61
N CYS A 24 12.06 -2.57 35.67
CA CYS A 24 11.86 -4.02 35.60
C CYS A 24 12.96 -4.61 34.70
N ARG A 25 13.66 -5.64 35.21
CA ARG A 25 14.77 -6.36 34.56
C ARG A 25 14.24 -7.37 33.54
N GLY A 26 14.97 -7.55 32.44
CA GLY A 26 14.78 -8.65 31.49
C GLY A 26 15.90 -8.74 30.44
N ALA A 27 16.81 -9.69 30.66
CA ALA A 27 17.76 -10.36 29.74
C ALA A 27 18.57 -9.55 28.71
N GLY A 28 19.90 -9.63 28.84
CA GLY A 28 20.91 -8.83 28.13
C GLY A 28 21.01 -9.06 26.61
N LEU A 29 21.01 -7.94 25.88
CA LEU A 29 21.74 -7.75 24.64
C LEU A 29 22.78 -6.66 24.92
N SER A 30 24.06 -7.00 24.74
CA SER A 30 25.22 -6.11 24.93
C SER A 30 25.07 -4.82 24.13
N SER A 31 24.84 -3.70 24.82
CA SER A 31 24.74 -2.36 24.26
C SER A 31 26.12 -1.70 24.15
N ILE A 32 26.56 -1.37 22.95
CA ILE A 32 27.59 -0.34 22.72
C ILE A 32 26.90 1.04 22.75
N PRO A 33 27.42 2.05 23.47
CA PRO A 33 26.72 3.33 23.65
C PRO A 33 26.69 4.16 22.34
N PRO A 34 25.55 4.77 21.98
CA PRO A 34 25.34 5.37 20.65
C PRO A 34 25.83 6.82 20.49
N ALA A 35 26.62 7.38 21.41
CA ALA A 35 26.90 8.82 21.43
C ALA A 35 28.32 9.23 20.95
N ALA A 36 29.24 8.29 20.66
CA ALA A 36 30.64 8.63 20.39
C ALA A 36 31.10 8.47 18.92
N GLN A 37 30.27 7.98 17.99
CA GLN A 37 30.72 7.66 16.62
C GLN A 37 30.27 8.66 15.53
N ALA A 38 29.54 9.73 15.87
CA ALA A 38 28.93 10.59 14.85
C ALA A 38 29.81 11.73 14.30
N GLN A 39 31.02 11.96 14.83
CA GLN A 39 31.81 13.16 14.47
C GLN A 39 33.23 12.91 13.92
N THR A 40 33.60 11.65 13.66
CA THR A 40 34.92 11.31 13.08
C THR A 40 34.80 10.24 11.99
N MET A 41 33.94 10.46 10.99
CA MET A 41 33.93 9.63 9.77
C MET A 41 34.45 10.43 8.58
N GLY A 42 35.78 10.58 8.56
CA GLY A 42 36.52 10.90 7.35
C GLY A 42 36.31 9.82 6.28
N ARG A 43 36.45 10.21 5.01
CA ARG A 43 36.38 9.34 3.82
C ARG A 43 37.02 7.97 4.11
N CYS A 44 36.25 6.89 3.98
CA CYS A 44 36.76 5.53 4.19
C CYS A 44 38.06 5.33 3.40
N ARG A 45 39.13 4.97 4.11
CA ARG A 45 40.38 4.50 3.48
C ARG A 45 40.08 3.22 2.69
N PRO A 46 40.73 2.97 1.54
CA PRO A 46 40.48 1.80 0.70
C PRO A 46 40.60 0.44 1.42
N ASP A 47 41.34 0.39 2.54
CA ASP A 47 41.76 -0.85 3.19
C ASP A 47 41.06 -1.16 4.53
N GLN A 48 40.16 -0.29 5.01
CA GLN A 48 39.41 -0.59 6.24
C GLN A 48 38.13 -1.37 5.93
N PRO A 49 37.84 -2.49 6.65
CA PRO A 49 36.62 -3.24 6.47
C PRO A 49 35.42 -2.33 6.79
N THR A 50 34.39 -2.36 5.95
CA THR A 50 33.16 -1.60 6.20
C THR A 50 32.43 -2.20 7.41
N PRO A 51 31.62 -1.42 8.15
CA PRO A 51 30.81 -1.96 9.25
C PRO A 51 29.92 -3.15 8.82
N GLY A 52 29.51 -3.19 7.55
CA GLY A 52 28.82 -4.34 6.97
C GLY A 52 29.72 -5.58 6.80
N ALA A 53 30.96 -5.40 6.35
CA ALA A 53 31.93 -6.48 6.23
C ALA A 53 32.36 -7.04 7.59
N GLU A 54 32.51 -6.18 8.60
CA GLU A 54 32.77 -6.58 9.99
C GLU A 54 31.60 -7.40 10.54
N ARG A 55 30.37 -6.92 10.36
CA ARG A 55 29.18 -7.66 10.80
C ARG A 55 29.05 -9.02 10.12
N ARG A 56 29.42 -9.14 8.85
CA ARG A 56 29.47 -10.45 8.16
C ARG A 56 30.48 -11.38 8.82
N ARG A 57 31.71 -10.89 9.07
CA ARG A 57 32.76 -11.67 9.73
C ARG A 57 32.34 -12.14 11.12
N HIS A 58 31.62 -11.30 11.87
CA HIS A 58 31.08 -11.68 13.17
C HIS A 58 30.03 -12.80 13.05
N ILE A 59 29.12 -12.73 12.08
CA ILE A 59 28.14 -13.81 11.83
C ILE A 59 28.86 -15.13 11.45
N GLU A 60 29.90 -15.03 10.62
CA GLU A 60 30.72 -16.19 10.21
C GLU A 60 31.55 -16.78 11.37
N ALA A 61 32.07 -15.94 12.27
CA ALA A 61 32.97 -16.34 13.35
C ALA A 61 32.26 -16.74 14.66
N ASP A 62 31.23 -15.99 15.06
CA ASP A 62 30.56 -16.15 16.36
C ASP A 62 29.50 -17.27 16.33
N GLY A 63 29.25 -17.88 15.17
CA GLY A 63 28.19 -18.87 14.97
C GLY A 63 26.78 -18.32 15.22
N GLN A 64 26.63 -16.99 15.33
CA GLN A 64 25.32 -16.35 15.42
C GLN A 64 24.56 -16.67 14.13
N GLY A 65 23.42 -17.35 14.25
CA GLY A 65 22.62 -17.72 13.10
C GLY A 65 22.34 -16.52 12.18
N LEU A 66 22.23 -16.79 10.88
CA LEU A 66 21.89 -15.78 9.88
C LEU A 66 20.67 -14.95 10.32
N PRO A 67 20.67 -13.61 10.10
CA PRO A 67 19.49 -12.82 10.41
C PRO A 67 18.27 -13.39 9.68
N LEU A 68 17.18 -13.60 10.42
CA LEU A 68 15.92 -14.10 9.88
C LEU A 68 15.51 -13.29 8.64
N GLY A 69 15.16 -14.00 7.57
CA GLY A 69 14.85 -13.43 6.26
C GLY A 69 15.88 -13.75 5.17
N PHE A 70 17.13 -14.04 5.53
CA PHE A 70 18.19 -14.47 4.60
C PHE A 70 18.37 -15.98 4.66
N SER A 71 18.40 -16.64 3.48
CA SER A 71 18.61 -18.10 3.41
C SER A 71 20.09 -18.47 3.51
N THR A 72 20.97 -17.57 3.06
CA THR A 72 22.42 -17.81 2.94
C THR A 72 23.21 -16.57 3.34
N ILE A 73 24.50 -16.74 3.64
CA ILE A 73 25.42 -15.63 3.89
C ILE A 73 25.58 -14.77 2.63
N GLU A 74 25.57 -15.41 1.47
CA GLU A 74 25.63 -14.77 0.16
C GLU A 74 24.45 -13.82 -0.07
N ASP A 75 23.24 -14.21 0.34
CA ASP A 75 22.05 -13.35 0.25
C ASP A 75 22.17 -12.12 1.17
N PHE A 76 22.67 -12.33 2.38
CA PHE A 76 22.90 -11.24 3.32
C PHE A 76 23.98 -10.27 2.79
N GLN A 77 25.09 -10.80 2.27
CA GLN A 77 26.15 -10.01 1.66
C GLN A 77 25.63 -9.23 0.45
N LEU A 78 24.85 -9.86 -0.43
CA LEU A 78 24.25 -9.18 -1.57
C LEU A 78 23.33 -8.04 -1.11
N PHE A 79 22.51 -8.26 -0.09
CA PHE A 79 21.67 -7.21 0.50
C PHE A 79 22.50 -6.02 1.00
N LEU A 80 23.58 -6.27 1.77
CA LEU A 80 24.45 -5.19 2.26
C LEU A 80 25.14 -4.42 1.12
N ARG A 81 25.49 -5.08 0.01
CA ARG A 81 25.99 -4.41 -1.20
C ARG A 81 24.92 -3.55 -1.86
N LEU A 82 23.69 -4.08 -1.98
CA LEU A 82 22.56 -3.39 -2.61
C LEU A 82 22.08 -2.17 -1.81
N LEU A 83 22.27 -2.16 -0.48
CA LEU A 83 22.07 -0.96 0.36
C LEU A 83 22.96 0.20 -0.08
N GLY A 84 24.14 -0.10 -0.63
CA GLY A 84 25.10 0.89 -1.08
C GLY A 84 25.78 1.63 0.08
N ASP A 85 26.21 2.85 -0.21
CA ASP A 85 26.88 3.71 0.77
C ASP A 85 25.85 4.29 1.75
N PRO A 86 25.96 3.99 3.07
CA PRO A 86 25.01 4.47 4.07
C PRO A 86 24.96 6.01 4.17
N GLN A 87 26.04 6.71 3.79
CA GLN A 87 26.07 8.18 3.80
C GLN A 87 25.23 8.78 2.67
N VAL A 88 25.16 8.11 1.52
CA VAL A 88 24.41 8.58 0.35
C VAL A 88 22.91 8.29 0.51
N ARG A 89 22.53 7.39 1.44
CA ARG A 89 21.14 6.96 1.72
C ARG A 89 20.38 6.56 0.45
N ARG A 90 21.09 6.05 -0.56
CA ARG A 90 20.53 5.67 -1.85
C ARG A 90 20.96 4.24 -2.19
N PRO A 91 20.02 3.29 -2.29
CA PRO A 91 20.36 1.93 -2.68
C PRO A 91 20.87 1.87 -4.12
N LEU A 92 21.69 0.85 -4.42
CA LEU A 92 22.21 0.61 -5.77
C LEU A 92 21.15 0.11 -6.75
N ALA A 93 20.04 -0.43 -6.23
CA ALA A 93 18.91 -0.92 -6.99
C ALA A 93 17.56 -0.45 -6.40
N PRO A 94 16.49 -0.38 -7.23
CA PRO A 94 15.15 -0.17 -6.72
C PRO A 94 14.72 -1.27 -5.72
N ILE A 95 13.87 -0.91 -4.75
CA ILE A 95 13.38 -1.83 -3.70
C ILE A 95 12.77 -3.11 -4.30
N CYS A 96 12.02 -3.00 -5.40
CA CYS A 96 11.44 -4.17 -6.06
C CYS A 96 12.51 -5.13 -6.61
N THR A 97 13.60 -4.61 -7.18
CA THR A 97 14.71 -5.42 -7.66
C THR A 97 15.43 -6.11 -6.51
N ILE A 98 15.67 -5.39 -5.41
CA ILE A 98 16.27 -5.97 -4.20
C ILE A 98 15.39 -7.10 -3.66
N GLY A 99 14.09 -6.85 -3.49
CA GLY A 99 13.16 -7.88 -3.00
C GLY A 99 13.08 -9.08 -3.90
N ARG A 100 13.06 -8.86 -5.22
CA ARG A 100 13.05 -9.94 -6.21
C ARG A 100 14.30 -10.80 -6.12
N LEU A 101 15.49 -10.19 -6.00
CA LEU A 101 16.75 -10.92 -5.87
C LEU A 101 16.84 -11.71 -4.57
N LEU A 102 16.21 -11.25 -3.49
CA LEU A 102 16.27 -11.88 -2.16
C LEU A 102 15.06 -12.79 -1.86
N GLY A 103 14.02 -12.81 -2.71
CA GLY A 103 12.77 -13.52 -2.44
C GLY A 103 11.94 -12.90 -1.31
N LEU A 104 11.97 -11.57 -1.21
CA LEU A 104 11.27 -10.79 -0.18
C LEU A 104 10.30 -9.80 -0.81
N ASP A 105 9.22 -9.49 -0.10
CA ASP A 105 8.28 -8.46 -0.51
C ASP A 105 8.84 -7.05 -0.30
N ARG A 106 8.26 -6.08 -1.01
CA ARG A 106 8.76 -4.69 -1.01
C ARG A 106 8.73 -4.04 0.37
N LEU A 107 7.76 -4.41 1.22
CA LEU A 107 7.63 -3.84 2.56
C LEU A 107 8.67 -4.45 3.51
N SER A 108 8.91 -5.76 3.41
CA SER A 108 10.00 -6.44 4.13
C SER A 108 11.35 -5.85 3.79
N VAL A 109 11.64 -5.62 2.50
CA VAL A 109 12.89 -4.98 2.07
C VAL A 109 12.99 -3.56 2.62
N LYS A 110 11.92 -2.77 2.52
CA LYS A 110 11.92 -1.40 3.06
C LYS A 110 12.20 -1.39 4.57
N ALA A 111 11.60 -2.31 5.33
CA ALA A 111 11.82 -2.44 6.76
C ALA A 111 13.28 -2.83 7.08
N LEU A 112 13.85 -3.79 6.34
CA LEU A 112 15.26 -4.16 6.45
C LEU A 112 16.18 -2.99 6.11
N MET A 113 15.90 -2.24 5.04
CA MET A 113 16.68 -1.08 4.65
C MET A 113 16.66 0.02 5.72
N MET A 114 15.51 0.27 6.34
CA MET A 114 15.41 1.23 7.45
C MET A 114 16.22 0.76 8.65
N HIS A 115 16.07 -0.51 9.02
CA HIS A 115 16.78 -1.10 10.15
C HIS A 115 18.29 -1.07 9.94
N TYR A 116 18.80 -1.70 8.88
CA TYR A 116 20.24 -1.75 8.62
C TYR A 116 20.83 -0.41 8.16
N GLY A 117 20.03 0.44 7.52
CA GLY A 117 20.41 1.81 7.20
C GLY A 117 20.64 2.66 8.44
N SER A 118 19.81 2.53 9.48
CA SER A 118 20.03 3.22 10.76
C SER A 118 21.30 2.76 11.49
N LEU A 119 21.75 1.53 11.22
CA LEU A 119 22.98 0.98 11.79
C LEU A 119 24.23 1.32 10.95
N GLY A 120 24.07 1.95 9.79
CA GLY A 120 25.20 2.34 8.93
C GLY A 120 25.98 1.16 8.34
N VAL A 121 25.40 -0.05 8.27
CA VAL A 121 26.14 -1.28 7.88
C VAL A 121 26.17 -1.57 6.38
N GLY A 122 25.95 -0.57 5.53
CA GLY A 122 26.07 -0.75 4.08
C GLY A 122 27.50 -1.15 3.69
N SER A 123 27.65 -2.09 2.76
CA SER A 123 28.96 -2.50 2.24
C SER A 123 29.05 -2.16 0.76
N PRO A 124 29.24 -0.88 0.39
CA PRO A 124 29.38 -0.51 -1.00
C PRO A 124 30.56 -1.28 -1.62
N PRO A 125 30.45 -1.65 -2.91
CA PRO A 125 31.60 -2.22 -3.62
C PRO A 125 32.82 -1.31 -3.52
N GLY A 126 34.00 -1.92 -3.34
CA GLY A 126 35.25 -1.19 -3.18
C GLY A 126 35.49 -0.22 -4.33
N ARG A 127 35.77 1.05 -4.00
CA ARG A 127 36.02 2.08 -5.02
C ARG A 127 37.31 1.75 -5.75
N ARG A 128 37.22 1.42 -7.04
CA ARG A 128 38.40 1.21 -7.89
C ARG A 128 38.72 2.46 -8.69
N SER A 129 40.01 2.73 -8.88
CA SER A 129 40.46 3.77 -9.80
C SER A 129 39.97 3.44 -11.20
N ARG A 130 39.10 4.28 -11.77
CA ARG A 130 38.60 4.19 -13.15
C ARG A 130 39.68 4.26 -14.25
N ARG A 131 40.98 4.29 -13.89
CA ARG A 131 42.08 4.75 -14.76
C ARG A 131 42.98 3.65 -15.33
N GLY A 132 42.62 2.37 -15.28
CA GLY A 132 43.40 1.34 -16.00
C GLY A 132 42.63 0.06 -16.30
N PRO A 133 42.86 -0.58 -17.46
CA PRO A 133 42.37 -1.93 -17.72
C PRO A 133 42.99 -2.90 -16.70
N LEU A 134 42.17 -3.79 -16.14
CA LEU A 134 42.65 -4.86 -15.27
C LEU A 134 43.24 -5.96 -16.16
N ALA A 135 44.58 -6.00 -16.25
CA ALA A 135 45.26 -7.11 -16.92
C ALA A 135 44.95 -8.43 -16.19
N GLY A 136 44.61 -9.48 -16.93
CA GLY A 136 44.33 -10.81 -16.37
C GLY A 136 42.95 -11.00 -15.75
N LEU A 137 41.92 -10.23 -16.19
CA LEU A 137 40.53 -10.51 -15.83
C LEU A 137 40.08 -11.84 -16.46
N GLY A 138 40.09 -12.92 -15.67
CA GLY A 138 39.64 -14.25 -16.07
C GLY A 138 39.50 -15.18 -14.86
N PRO A 139 39.31 -16.49 -15.08
CA PRO A 139 39.23 -17.50 -14.03
C PRO A 139 40.36 -17.38 -12.99
N GLY A 140 40.02 -17.44 -11.70
CA GLY A 140 40.97 -17.24 -10.60
C GLY A 140 41.18 -15.78 -10.18
N HIS A 141 40.79 -14.80 -11.00
CA HIS A 141 40.79 -13.40 -10.57
C HIS A 141 39.60 -13.13 -9.63
N PRO A 142 39.77 -12.51 -8.45
CA PRO A 142 38.70 -12.35 -7.45
C PRO A 142 37.42 -11.66 -7.97
N VAL A 143 37.58 -10.79 -8.95
CA VAL A 143 36.47 -10.08 -9.61
C VAL A 143 35.68 -10.99 -10.52
N PHE A 144 36.38 -11.83 -11.27
CA PHE A 144 35.74 -12.81 -12.12
C PHE A 144 34.98 -13.82 -11.27
N GLU A 145 35.55 -14.29 -10.16
CA GLU A 145 34.87 -15.16 -9.21
C GLU A 145 33.61 -14.52 -8.62
N ASP A 146 33.66 -13.23 -8.26
CA ASP A 146 32.49 -12.49 -7.79
C ASP A 146 31.42 -12.32 -8.89
N VAL A 147 31.82 -12.00 -10.13
CA VAL A 147 30.92 -11.95 -11.29
C VAL A 147 30.26 -13.31 -11.52
N SER A 148 31.04 -14.38 -11.54
CA SER A 148 30.59 -15.75 -11.75
C SER A 148 29.56 -16.17 -10.69
N ARG A 149 29.84 -15.88 -9.42
CA ARG A 149 28.88 -16.14 -8.31
C ARG A 149 27.59 -15.35 -8.49
N LEU A 150 27.66 -14.05 -8.78
CA LEU A 150 26.47 -13.20 -8.94
C LEU A 150 25.59 -13.62 -10.13
N VAL A 151 26.22 -14.09 -11.21
CA VAL A 151 25.53 -14.51 -12.44
C VAL A 151 24.96 -15.93 -12.36
N ARG A 152 25.59 -16.82 -11.58
CA ARG A 152 25.12 -18.20 -11.38
C ARG A 152 24.17 -18.37 -10.19
N ARG A 153 24.02 -17.35 -9.34
CA ARG A 153 23.08 -17.32 -8.22
C ARG A 153 21.62 -17.48 -8.67
N ASP A 154 20.77 -17.94 -7.75
CA ASP A 154 19.32 -17.95 -7.89
C ASP A 154 18.62 -16.80 -7.10
N PRO A 155 17.90 -15.88 -7.77
CA PRO A 155 17.95 -15.59 -9.19
C PRO A 155 19.24 -14.84 -9.54
N PRO A 156 19.66 -14.90 -10.82
CA PRO A 156 20.92 -14.31 -11.26
C PRO A 156 20.85 -12.78 -11.27
N VAL A 157 21.98 -12.15 -10.98
CA VAL A 157 22.13 -10.69 -11.04
C VAL A 157 22.60 -10.30 -12.43
N LEU A 158 21.72 -9.67 -13.20
CA LEU A 158 21.93 -9.35 -14.61
C LEU A 158 21.63 -7.87 -14.92
N GLY A 159 21.92 -7.48 -16.17
CA GLY A 159 21.66 -6.14 -16.70
C GLY A 159 22.52 -5.07 -16.03
N ASP A 160 22.01 -3.84 -15.95
CA ASP A 160 22.73 -2.67 -15.44
C ASP A 160 23.15 -2.75 -13.97
N LEU A 161 22.61 -3.71 -13.21
CA LEU A 161 22.94 -3.87 -11.80
C LEU A 161 24.28 -4.57 -11.60
N LEU A 162 24.59 -5.58 -12.41
CA LEU A 162 25.84 -6.33 -12.32
C LEU A 162 27.08 -5.43 -12.43
N PRO A 163 27.26 -4.58 -13.47
CA PRO A 163 28.44 -3.70 -13.57
C PRO A 163 28.54 -2.71 -12.40
N ARG A 164 27.40 -2.28 -11.83
CA ARG A 164 27.39 -1.41 -10.64
C ARG A 164 27.84 -2.12 -9.38
N LEU A 165 27.56 -3.42 -9.26
CA LEU A 165 27.97 -4.21 -8.09
C LEU A 165 29.44 -4.58 -8.14
N VAL A 166 29.99 -4.87 -9.32
CA VAL A 166 31.40 -5.27 -9.48
C VAL A 166 32.34 -4.13 -9.87
N TRP A 167 31.79 -2.93 -10.11
CA TRP A 167 32.51 -1.73 -10.53
C TRP A 167 33.32 -1.91 -11.83
N LEU A 168 32.76 -2.65 -12.79
CA LEU A 168 33.32 -2.81 -14.13
C LEU A 168 32.48 -2.06 -15.17
N PRO A 169 33.10 -1.45 -16.20
CA PRO A 169 32.37 -0.95 -17.37
C PRO A 169 31.53 -2.05 -18.02
N SER A 170 30.30 -1.72 -18.46
CA SER A 170 29.40 -2.71 -19.05
C SER A 170 29.98 -3.41 -20.29
N ARG A 171 30.84 -2.73 -21.07
CA ARG A 171 31.52 -3.31 -22.25
C ARG A 171 32.55 -4.37 -21.87
N GLU A 172 33.37 -4.09 -20.86
CA GLU A 172 34.37 -5.04 -20.36
C GLU A 172 33.68 -6.25 -19.72
N LEU A 173 32.67 -6.01 -18.90
CA LEU A 173 31.88 -7.08 -18.31
C LEU A 173 31.16 -7.92 -19.38
N GLY A 174 30.62 -7.29 -20.43
CA GLY A 174 30.00 -8.01 -21.54
C GLY A 174 30.99 -8.92 -22.26
N SER A 175 32.21 -8.44 -22.51
CA SER A 175 33.27 -9.24 -23.13
C SER A 175 33.69 -10.40 -22.24
N LEU A 176 33.87 -10.14 -20.94
CA LEU A 176 34.22 -11.15 -19.93
C LEU A 176 33.16 -12.26 -19.83
N LEU A 177 31.88 -11.89 -19.83
CA LEU A 177 30.78 -12.85 -19.79
C LEU A 177 30.71 -13.67 -21.08
N LEU A 178 30.90 -13.06 -22.24
CA LEU A 178 30.89 -13.78 -23.52
C LEU A 178 32.06 -14.78 -23.63
N GLU A 179 33.23 -14.41 -23.13
CA GLU A 179 34.44 -15.23 -23.22
C GLU A 179 34.43 -16.40 -22.24
N TYR A 180 34.05 -16.18 -20.99
CA TYR A 180 34.23 -17.17 -19.92
C TYR A 180 32.93 -17.72 -19.32
N LEU A 181 31.79 -17.09 -19.58
CA LEU A 181 30.47 -17.51 -19.09
C LEU A 181 29.41 -17.41 -20.20
N PRO A 182 29.61 -18.03 -21.38
CA PRO A 182 28.68 -17.91 -22.51
C PRO A 182 27.26 -18.38 -22.16
N GLU A 183 27.12 -19.32 -21.23
CA GLU A 183 25.83 -19.74 -20.66
C GLU A 183 25.07 -18.59 -19.98
N ALA A 184 25.80 -17.56 -19.53
CA ALA A 184 25.28 -16.33 -18.94
C ALA A 184 24.73 -15.32 -19.97
N CYS A 185 25.10 -15.45 -21.25
CA CYS A 185 24.74 -14.50 -22.30
C CYS A 185 23.69 -15.01 -23.29
N GLY A 186 23.46 -16.33 -23.36
CA GLY A 186 22.55 -16.93 -24.34
C GLY A 186 21.04 -16.68 -24.08
N PRO A 187 20.22 -16.48 -25.14
CA PRO A 187 18.76 -16.39 -25.03
C PRO A 187 18.09 -17.72 -24.62
N ALA A 188 18.80 -18.84 -24.78
CA ALA A 188 18.33 -20.19 -24.46
C ALA A 188 18.35 -20.51 -22.96
N ALA A 189 19.15 -19.78 -22.16
CA ALA A 189 19.09 -19.90 -20.71
C ALA A 189 17.84 -19.15 -20.22
N ARG A 190 16.68 -19.79 -20.27
CA ARG A 190 15.55 -19.35 -19.44
C ARG A 190 16.09 -19.37 -18.02
N ARG A 191 16.18 -18.21 -17.39
CA ARG A 191 16.65 -18.07 -16.00
C ARG A 191 15.50 -17.66 -15.10
N PRO A 192 15.52 -18.11 -13.83
CA PRO A 192 14.47 -17.74 -12.89
C PRO A 192 14.54 -16.24 -12.63
N HIS A 193 13.37 -15.58 -12.63
CA HIS A 193 13.27 -14.17 -12.28
C HIS A 193 13.11 -13.97 -10.77
N VAL A 194 12.65 -15.00 -10.07
CA VAL A 194 12.48 -15.07 -8.61
C VAL A 194 13.25 -16.28 -8.06
N PRO A 195 13.64 -16.30 -6.78
CA PRO A 195 14.32 -17.47 -6.23
C PRO A 195 13.42 -18.70 -6.31
N VAL A 196 13.90 -19.76 -6.94
CA VAL A 196 13.19 -21.01 -7.20
C VAL A 196 12.78 -21.67 -5.89
N ASP A 197 13.65 -21.68 -4.87
CA ASP A 197 13.33 -22.29 -3.58
C ASP A 197 12.19 -21.54 -2.87
N ARG A 198 12.20 -20.19 -2.94
CA ARG A 198 11.10 -19.36 -2.41
C ARG A 198 9.82 -19.57 -3.21
N LEU A 199 9.93 -19.76 -4.52
CA LEU A 199 8.80 -20.04 -5.38
C LEU A 199 8.15 -21.39 -5.03
N ARG A 200 8.95 -22.45 -4.87
CA ARG A 200 8.49 -23.79 -4.43
C ARG A 200 7.82 -23.71 -3.05
N ALA A 201 8.47 -23.03 -2.10
CA ALA A 201 7.95 -22.81 -0.76
C ALA A 201 6.57 -22.12 -0.80
N LEU A 202 6.42 -21.04 -1.57
CA LEU A 202 5.13 -20.35 -1.74
C LEU A 202 4.07 -21.23 -2.41
N ALA A 203 4.47 -22.07 -3.36
CA ALA A 203 3.57 -22.95 -4.07
C ALA A 203 3.06 -24.12 -3.20
N SER A 204 3.80 -24.48 -2.14
CA SER A 204 3.37 -25.44 -1.11
C SER A 204 2.41 -24.86 -0.05
N VAL A 205 2.17 -23.54 -0.07
CA VAL A 205 1.35 -22.88 0.95
C VAL A 205 -0.11 -23.33 0.89
N THR A 206 -0.71 -23.66 2.03
CA THR A 206 -2.13 -24.03 2.16
C THR A 206 -2.86 -23.08 3.15
N PRO A 207 -4.00 -22.47 2.77
CA PRO A 207 -4.63 -22.51 1.44
C PRO A 207 -3.73 -21.87 0.36
N ARG A 208 -3.85 -22.37 -0.87
CA ARG A 208 -3.00 -21.95 -1.99
C ARG A 208 -3.09 -20.45 -2.24
N LEU A 209 -1.93 -19.84 -2.48
CA LEU A 209 -1.81 -18.43 -2.81
C LEU A 209 -2.12 -18.18 -4.30
N THR A 210 -2.71 -17.04 -4.59
CA THR A 210 -2.88 -16.54 -5.96
C THR A 210 -1.54 -16.08 -6.53
N LEU A 211 -1.41 -16.08 -7.87
CA LEU A 211 -0.23 -15.54 -8.56
C LEU A 211 0.07 -14.09 -8.16
N SER A 212 -0.95 -13.28 -7.89
CA SER A 212 -0.80 -11.90 -7.43
C SER A 212 -0.21 -11.84 -6.01
N GLN A 213 -0.65 -12.71 -5.12
CA GLN A 213 -0.10 -12.83 -3.76
C GLN A 213 1.36 -13.30 -3.81
N MET A 214 1.67 -14.35 -4.58
CA MET A 214 3.03 -14.85 -4.75
C MET A 214 3.94 -13.79 -5.39
N ALA A 215 3.47 -13.12 -6.45
CA ALA A 215 4.21 -12.03 -7.08
C ALA A 215 4.50 -10.88 -6.12
N TRP A 216 3.54 -10.53 -5.25
CA TRP A 216 3.77 -9.54 -4.22
C TRP A 216 4.84 -9.99 -3.20
N LEU A 217 4.73 -11.23 -2.71
CA LEU A 217 5.68 -11.82 -1.76
C LEU A 217 7.10 -11.95 -2.31
N LEU A 218 7.24 -12.08 -3.63
CA LEU A 218 8.52 -12.17 -4.34
C LEU A 218 8.94 -10.84 -5.00
N SER A 219 8.24 -9.74 -4.74
CA SER A 219 8.47 -8.44 -5.39
C SER A 219 8.53 -8.48 -6.93
N SER A 220 7.80 -9.41 -7.54
CA SER A 220 7.82 -9.71 -8.98
C SER A 220 6.48 -9.38 -9.64
N SER A 221 6.34 -9.71 -10.92
CA SER A 221 5.06 -9.61 -11.64
C SER A 221 4.35 -10.97 -11.69
N PRO A 222 3.01 -11.02 -11.70
CA PRO A 222 2.26 -12.28 -11.82
C PRO A 222 2.64 -13.08 -13.08
N LYS A 223 2.95 -12.38 -14.19
CA LYS A 223 3.41 -13.02 -15.43
C LYS A 223 4.76 -13.72 -15.25
N SER A 224 5.70 -13.09 -14.55
CA SER A 224 7.02 -13.69 -14.29
C SER A 224 6.89 -14.89 -13.36
N VAL A 225 6.10 -14.76 -12.29
CA VAL A 225 5.83 -15.89 -11.38
C VAL A 225 5.15 -17.04 -12.11
N ALA A 226 4.15 -16.79 -12.94
CA ALA A 226 3.48 -17.83 -13.72
C ALA A 226 4.44 -18.55 -14.67
N ARG A 227 5.28 -17.80 -15.40
CA ARG A 227 6.31 -18.38 -16.29
C ARG A 227 7.32 -19.20 -15.50
N ASP A 228 7.81 -18.68 -14.38
CA ASP A 228 8.82 -19.36 -13.56
C ASP A 228 8.23 -20.61 -12.89
N LEU A 229 6.96 -20.58 -12.46
CA LEU A 229 6.24 -21.78 -12.01
C LEU A 229 6.18 -22.82 -13.14
N ALA A 230 5.72 -22.43 -14.33
CA ALA A 230 5.65 -23.35 -15.46
C ALA A 230 7.00 -23.94 -15.88
N THR A 231 8.12 -23.25 -15.59
CA THR A 231 9.46 -23.68 -15.98
C THR A 231 10.15 -24.52 -14.90
N TYR A 232 10.09 -24.08 -13.63
CA TYR A 232 10.88 -24.66 -12.54
C TYR A 232 10.08 -25.47 -11.52
N VAL A 233 8.74 -25.35 -11.59
CA VAL A 233 7.80 -26.11 -10.78
C VAL A 233 6.66 -26.58 -11.70
N PRO A 234 6.96 -27.31 -12.80
CA PRO A 234 6.00 -27.64 -13.85
C PRO A 234 4.79 -28.43 -13.32
N GLU A 235 4.95 -29.13 -12.19
CA GLU A 235 3.87 -29.82 -11.47
C GLU A 235 2.77 -28.85 -10.99
N LEU A 236 3.11 -27.57 -10.83
CA LEU A 236 2.23 -26.49 -10.38
C LEU A 236 2.02 -25.38 -11.42
N GLY A 237 2.72 -25.43 -12.57
CA GLY A 237 2.55 -24.49 -13.68
C GLY A 237 1.11 -24.41 -14.21
N ASP A 238 0.40 -25.54 -14.08
CA ASP A 238 -1.00 -25.83 -14.43
C ASP A 238 -2.06 -25.06 -13.68
N TYR A 239 -1.68 -24.61 -12.49
CA TYR A 239 -2.63 -24.18 -11.51
C TYR A 239 -2.93 -22.70 -11.71
N GLN A 240 -3.92 -22.41 -12.55
CA GLN A 240 -4.51 -21.08 -12.58
C GLN A 240 -5.24 -20.86 -11.25
N PRO A 241 -4.84 -19.86 -10.43
CA PRO A 241 -5.66 -19.49 -9.30
C PRO A 241 -7.06 -19.11 -9.85
N PRO A 242 -8.13 -19.49 -9.14
CA PRO A 242 -9.47 -19.15 -9.58
C PRO A 242 -9.54 -17.65 -9.87
N ARG A 243 -9.92 -17.28 -11.09
CA ARG A 243 -10.20 -15.88 -11.46
C ARG A 243 -11.45 -15.35 -10.75
N VAL A 244 -12.18 -16.26 -10.11
CA VAL A 244 -13.42 -16.02 -9.40
C VAL A 244 -13.11 -15.38 -8.03
N PRO A 245 -13.84 -14.32 -7.62
CA PRO A 245 -13.68 -13.71 -6.31
C PRO A 245 -13.81 -14.73 -5.17
N SER A 246 -12.98 -14.59 -4.11
CA SER A 246 -12.98 -15.52 -2.97
C SER A 246 -14.36 -15.69 -2.33
N VAL A 247 -15.15 -14.61 -2.26
CA VAL A 247 -16.51 -14.62 -1.71
C VAL A 247 -17.41 -15.63 -2.44
N ARG A 248 -17.28 -15.76 -3.77
CA ARG A 248 -18.06 -16.72 -4.56
C ARG A 248 -17.56 -18.16 -4.37
N LEU A 249 -16.26 -18.35 -4.16
CA LEU A 249 -15.72 -19.69 -3.83
C LEU A 249 -16.12 -20.14 -2.43
N ASP A 250 -16.18 -19.22 -1.47
CA ASP A 250 -16.68 -19.50 -0.12
C ASP A 250 -18.19 -19.78 -0.14
N ALA A 251 -18.97 -19.02 -0.92
CA ALA A 251 -20.37 -19.32 -1.18
C ALA A 251 -20.54 -20.70 -1.83
N LEU A 252 -19.74 -21.03 -2.85
CA LEU A 252 -19.74 -22.34 -3.48
C LEU A 252 -19.42 -23.46 -2.48
N ARG A 253 -18.40 -23.29 -1.63
CA ARG A 253 -18.08 -24.25 -0.56
C ARG A 253 -19.26 -24.45 0.39
N ALA A 254 -19.91 -23.38 0.82
CA ALA A 254 -21.06 -23.45 1.72
C ALA A 254 -22.25 -24.19 1.10
N VAL A 255 -22.57 -23.88 -0.17
CA VAL A 255 -23.67 -24.54 -0.89
C VAL A 255 -23.36 -26.03 -1.12
N LEU A 256 -22.12 -26.38 -1.49
CA LEU A 256 -21.70 -27.77 -1.66
C LEU A 256 -21.73 -28.55 -0.34
N ALA A 257 -21.36 -27.92 0.78
CA ALA A 257 -21.41 -28.52 2.10
C ALA A 257 -22.84 -28.79 2.57
N ALA A 258 -23.77 -27.88 2.26
CA ALA A 258 -25.18 -27.99 2.62
C ALA A 258 -26.00 -28.95 1.74
N ALA A 259 -25.47 -29.35 0.57
CA ALA A 259 -26.16 -30.26 -0.33
C ALA A 259 -26.24 -31.69 0.26
N GLY A 260 -27.47 -32.18 0.42
CA GLY A 260 -27.76 -33.53 0.90
C GLY A 260 -27.41 -34.64 -0.11
N PRO A 261 -27.48 -35.92 0.31
CA PRO A 261 -27.27 -37.06 -0.57
C PRO A 261 -28.34 -37.12 -1.68
N ALA A 262 -28.00 -37.78 -2.80
CA ALA A 262 -28.93 -38.00 -3.90
C ALA A 262 -30.23 -38.67 -3.42
N GLY A 263 -31.38 -38.14 -3.85
CA GLY A 263 -32.70 -38.63 -3.44
C GLY A 263 -33.25 -38.04 -2.14
N SER A 264 -32.48 -37.21 -1.42
CA SER A 264 -33.03 -36.40 -0.31
C SER A 264 -33.69 -35.11 -0.81
N ASP A 265 -34.63 -34.57 -0.05
CA ASP A 265 -35.24 -33.24 -0.30
C ASP A 265 -34.19 -32.11 -0.37
N ALA A 266 -33.01 -32.33 0.20
CA ALA A 266 -31.87 -31.41 0.19
C ALA A 266 -30.87 -31.65 -0.96
N SER A 267 -31.15 -32.57 -1.89
CA SER A 267 -30.29 -32.84 -3.05
C SER A 267 -30.33 -31.68 -4.05
N LEU A 268 -29.28 -30.88 -4.10
CA LEU A 268 -29.18 -29.78 -5.07
C LEU A 268 -28.62 -30.27 -6.41
N SER A 269 -29.32 -29.95 -7.50
CA SER A 269 -28.77 -30.08 -8.86
C SER A 269 -27.57 -29.16 -9.03
N GLU A 270 -26.66 -29.51 -9.93
CA GLU A 270 -25.44 -28.73 -10.18
C GLU A 270 -25.77 -27.32 -10.68
N GLU A 271 -26.83 -27.16 -11.49
CA GLU A 271 -27.36 -25.87 -11.92
C GLU A 271 -27.82 -25.02 -10.74
N THR A 272 -28.52 -25.63 -9.78
CA THR A 272 -28.98 -24.95 -8.56
C THR A 272 -27.80 -24.54 -7.69
N VAL A 273 -26.76 -25.37 -7.60
CA VAL A 273 -25.53 -25.03 -6.89
C VAL A 273 -24.84 -23.82 -7.55
N CYS A 274 -24.68 -23.85 -8.88
CA CYS A 274 -24.09 -22.76 -9.64
C CYS A 274 -24.85 -21.45 -9.45
N GLN A 275 -26.19 -21.50 -9.55
CA GLN A 275 -27.07 -20.34 -9.38
C GLN A 275 -26.97 -19.74 -7.97
N ARG A 276 -27.06 -20.59 -6.92
CA ARG A 276 -26.98 -20.13 -5.51
C ARG A 276 -25.61 -19.57 -5.14
N ALA A 277 -24.54 -20.15 -5.66
CA ALA A 277 -23.18 -19.66 -5.44
C ALA A 277 -22.78 -18.48 -6.34
N GLY A 278 -23.57 -18.19 -7.38
CA GLY A 278 -23.28 -17.15 -8.37
C GLY A 278 -22.02 -17.45 -9.20
N VAL A 279 -21.80 -18.73 -9.54
CA VAL A 279 -20.66 -19.19 -10.34
C VAL A 279 -21.13 -19.83 -11.65
N ASP A 280 -20.27 -19.82 -12.67
CA ASP A 280 -20.54 -20.53 -13.92
C ASP A 280 -20.19 -22.03 -13.80
N ARG A 281 -20.61 -22.79 -14.82
CA ARG A 281 -20.39 -24.24 -14.85
C ARG A 281 -18.91 -24.61 -14.85
N ALA A 282 -18.09 -23.89 -15.62
CA ALA A 282 -16.66 -24.12 -15.68
C ALA A 282 -15.98 -23.95 -14.31
N THR A 283 -16.38 -22.94 -13.54
CA THR A 283 -15.92 -22.70 -12.17
C THR A 283 -16.32 -23.84 -11.24
N PHE A 284 -17.57 -24.29 -11.34
CA PHE A 284 -18.09 -25.42 -10.56
C PHE A 284 -17.28 -26.70 -10.84
N ASP A 285 -17.11 -27.06 -12.11
CA ASP A 285 -16.39 -28.28 -12.51
C ASP A 285 -14.90 -28.23 -12.13
N CYS A 286 -14.26 -27.06 -12.25
CA CYS A 286 -12.83 -26.90 -11.97
C CYS A 286 -12.52 -26.79 -10.46
N HIS A 287 -13.34 -26.06 -9.70
CA HIS A 287 -13.04 -25.71 -8.31
C HIS A 287 -13.90 -26.45 -7.28
N GLY A 288 -15.11 -26.89 -7.63
CA GLY A 288 -15.97 -27.69 -6.75
C GLY A 288 -15.26 -28.90 -6.12
N PRO A 289 -14.56 -29.75 -6.92
CA PRO A 289 -13.79 -30.87 -6.40
C PRO A 289 -12.74 -30.49 -5.36
N LEU A 290 -12.13 -29.30 -5.49
CA LEU A 290 -11.11 -28.79 -4.57
C LEU A 290 -11.71 -28.23 -3.28
N LEU A 291 -12.96 -27.77 -3.33
CA LEU A 291 -13.64 -27.13 -2.21
C LEU A 291 -14.38 -28.14 -1.33
N HIS A 292 -15.01 -29.15 -1.93
CA HIS A 292 -15.84 -30.11 -1.19
C HIS A 292 -16.05 -31.43 -1.95
N ALA A 293 -14.97 -32.19 -2.20
CA ALA A 293 -14.98 -33.40 -3.05
C ALA A 293 -16.09 -34.43 -2.72
N THR A 294 -16.50 -34.53 -1.45
CA THR A 294 -17.56 -35.46 -1.02
C THR A 294 -18.93 -35.19 -1.65
N TYR A 295 -19.16 -33.99 -2.21
CA TYR A 295 -20.39 -33.69 -2.95
C TYR A 295 -20.58 -34.66 -4.12
N GLY A 296 -19.52 -34.97 -4.86
CA GLY A 296 -19.59 -35.88 -6.01
C GLY A 296 -20.03 -37.29 -5.59
N VAL A 297 -19.46 -37.81 -4.51
CA VAL A 297 -19.82 -39.12 -3.95
C VAL A 297 -21.26 -39.13 -3.44
N ARG A 298 -21.70 -38.08 -2.73
CA ARG A 298 -23.09 -37.94 -2.28
C ARG A 298 -24.09 -37.91 -3.45
N ARG A 299 -23.68 -37.34 -4.58
CA ARG A 299 -24.54 -37.13 -5.75
C ARG A 299 -24.60 -38.34 -6.70
N TRP A 300 -23.48 -39.04 -6.87
CA TRP A 300 -23.35 -40.11 -7.87
C TRP A 300 -23.04 -41.49 -7.29
N GLY A 301 -22.85 -41.59 -5.96
CA GLY A 301 -22.45 -42.81 -5.28
C GLY A 301 -20.93 -43.02 -5.28
N GLU A 302 -20.49 -43.97 -4.47
CA GLU A 302 -19.09 -44.42 -4.40
C GLU A 302 -18.68 -45.21 -5.66
N LEU A 303 -17.40 -45.17 -6.00
CA LEU A 303 -16.87 -46.00 -7.07
C LEU A 303 -16.75 -47.46 -6.61
N PRO A 304 -17.14 -48.44 -7.46
CA PRO A 304 -16.83 -49.85 -7.21
C PRO A 304 -15.33 -50.06 -7.00
N ALA A 305 -14.96 -50.99 -6.11
CA ALA A 305 -13.57 -51.25 -5.71
C ALA A 305 -12.65 -51.52 -6.91
N GLU A 306 -13.12 -52.29 -7.89
CA GLU A 306 -12.37 -52.59 -9.12
C GLU A 306 -12.07 -51.32 -9.94
N ARG A 307 -13.05 -50.42 -10.09
CA ARG A 307 -12.86 -49.16 -10.82
C ARG A 307 -11.93 -48.21 -10.06
N LEU A 308 -12.02 -48.19 -8.73
CA LEU A 308 -11.11 -47.41 -7.90
C LEU A 308 -9.67 -47.93 -8.02
N ALA A 309 -9.47 -49.24 -7.96
CA ALA A 309 -8.16 -49.85 -8.16
C ALA A 309 -7.59 -49.53 -9.55
N HIS A 310 -8.42 -49.60 -10.59
CA HIS A 310 -8.03 -49.23 -11.95
C HIS A 310 -7.67 -47.74 -12.07
N LEU A 311 -8.48 -46.84 -11.49
CA LEU A 311 -8.18 -45.41 -11.45
C LEU A 311 -6.84 -45.14 -10.76
N ARG A 312 -6.58 -45.78 -9.61
CA ARG A 312 -5.31 -45.64 -8.88
C ARG A 312 -4.12 -46.13 -9.70
N ALA A 313 -4.23 -47.27 -10.36
CA ALA A 313 -3.19 -47.80 -11.23
C ALA A 313 -2.85 -46.81 -12.36
N LEU A 314 -3.86 -46.25 -13.03
CA LEU A 314 -3.64 -45.26 -14.08
C LEU A 314 -3.02 -43.96 -13.53
N LEU A 315 -3.48 -43.48 -12.36
CA LEU A 315 -2.91 -42.28 -11.74
C LEU A 315 -1.42 -42.45 -11.39
N GLN A 316 -0.98 -43.65 -11.05
CA GLN A 316 0.44 -43.95 -10.78
C GLN A 316 1.32 -43.82 -12.03
N GLU A 317 0.78 -44.05 -13.23
CA GLU A 317 1.55 -43.93 -14.48
C GLU A 317 1.89 -42.47 -14.86
N CYS A 318 1.26 -41.46 -14.23
CA CYS A 318 1.57 -40.03 -14.34
C CYS A 318 1.65 -39.44 -15.78
N ARG A 319 1.12 -40.15 -16.78
CA ARG A 319 1.16 -39.72 -18.20
C ARG A 319 -0.20 -39.35 -18.76
N TRP A 320 -1.27 -39.82 -18.13
CA TRP A 320 -2.63 -39.71 -18.67
C TRP A 320 -3.25 -38.36 -18.39
N THR A 321 -3.95 -37.84 -19.39
CA THR A 321 -4.82 -36.66 -19.29
C THR A 321 -6.13 -36.99 -18.57
N LEU A 322 -6.87 -35.98 -18.11
CA LEU A 322 -8.19 -36.22 -17.49
C LEU A 322 -9.18 -36.84 -18.48
N ALA A 323 -9.11 -36.47 -19.76
CA ALA A 323 -9.92 -37.06 -20.82
C ALA A 323 -9.61 -38.56 -21.04
N GLU A 324 -8.33 -38.92 -21.05
CA GLU A 324 -7.90 -40.32 -21.19
C GLU A 324 -8.25 -41.14 -19.96
N LEU A 325 -8.07 -40.58 -18.75
CA LEU A 325 -8.47 -41.24 -17.51
C LEU A 325 -9.98 -41.50 -17.50
N ALA A 326 -10.80 -40.52 -17.93
CA ALA A 326 -12.25 -40.66 -18.03
C ALA A 326 -12.63 -41.80 -18.99
N SER A 327 -12.04 -41.80 -20.19
CA SER A 327 -12.26 -42.84 -21.19
C SER A 327 -11.87 -44.23 -20.69
N ARG A 328 -10.69 -44.39 -20.08
CA ARG A 328 -10.16 -45.69 -19.62
C ARG A 328 -10.90 -46.24 -18.40
N THR A 329 -11.33 -45.37 -17.48
CA THR A 329 -12.06 -45.79 -16.27
C THR A 329 -13.57 -45.92 -16.48
N GLY A 330 -14.09 -45.47 -17.63
CA GLY A 330 -15.53 -45.38 -17.88
C GLY A 330 -16.24 -44.36 -16.98
N ILE A 331 -15.49 -43.42 -16.38
CA ILE A 331 -16.04 -42.34 -15.56
C ILE A 331 -16.25 -41.12 -16.45
N PRO A 332 -17.43 -40.48 -16.45
CA PRO A 332 -17.65 -39.24 -17.19
C PRO A 332 -16.63 -38.14 -16.84
N LEU A 333 -16.19 -37.38 -17.84
CA LEU A 333 -15.13 -36.37 -17.70
C LEU A 333 -15.48 -35.26 -16.69
N ASP A 334 -16.76 -34.88 -16.61
CA ASP A 334 -17.31 -33.94 -15.64
C ASP A 334 -17.23 -34.46 -14.19
N ARG A 335 -17.18 -35.79 -14.00
CA ARG A 335 -17.15 -36.44 -12.68
C ARG A 335 -15.76 -36.85 -12.23
N ILE A 336 -14.84 -37.12 -13.16
CA ILE A 336 -13.56 -37.73 -12.80
C ILE A 336 -12.73 -36.88 -11.83
N ARG A 337 -12.81 -35.54 -11.96
CA ARG A 337 -12.14 -34.62 -11.03
C ARG A 337 -12.61 -34.79 -9.58
N TRP A 338 -13.91 -34.98 -9.39
CA TRP A 338 -14.52 -35.17 -8.08
C TRP A 338 -14.04 -36.46 -7.44
N TYR A 339 -14.04 -37.55 -8.20
CA TYR A 339 -13.59 -38.85 -7.69
C TYR A 339 -12.10 -38.86 -7.39
N ILE A 340 -11.25 -38.33 -8.28
CA ILE A 340 -9.81 -38.22 -7.99
C ILE A 340 -9.60 -37.38 -6.72
N LYS A 341 -10.31 -36.25 -6.56
CA LYS A 341 -10.15 -35.42 -5.37
C LYS A 341 -10.69 -36.04 -4.08
N TYR A 342 -11.69 -36.91 -4.17
CA TYR A 342 -12.23 -37.61 -3.03
C TYR A 342 -11.30 -38.74 -2.57
N TYR A 343 -10.86 -39.60 -3.49
CA TYR A 343 -10.03 -40.77 -3.16
C TYR A 343 -8.54 -40.47 -3.04
N GLU A 344 -8.04 -39.48 -3.77
CA GLU A 344 -6.63 -39.08 -3.82
C GLU A 344 -6.49 -37.55 -3.61
N PRO A 345 -6.80 -37.02 -2.40
CA PRO A 345 -6.90 -35.58 -2.15
C PRO A 345 -5.60 -34.82 -2.45
N GLY A 346 -4.44 -35.49 -2.33
CA GLY A 346 -3.11 -34.94 -2.63
C GLY A 346 -2.82 -34.69 -4.12
N MET A 347 -3.60 -35.25 -5.05
CA MET A 347 -3.34 -35.13 -6.49
C MET A 347 -3.57 -33.71 -7.00
N VAL A 348 -2.68 -33.18 -7.83
CA VAL A 348 -2.88 -31.87 -8.46
C VAL A 348 -3.60 -32.09 -9.79
N LEU A 349 -4.79 -31.50 -9.96
CA LEU A 349 -5.57 -31.65 -11.19
C LEU A 349 -5.37 -30.44 -12.10
N PRO A 350 -4.98 -30.64 -13.38
CA PRO A 350 -4.88 -29.55 -14.34
C PRO A 350 -6.27 -28.95 -14.62
N VAL A 351 -6.37 -27.67 -14.97
CA VAL A 351 -7.64 -27.05 -15.39
C VAL A 351 -8.02 -27.48 -16.82
N PRO A 352 -7.10 -27.52 -17.80
CA PRO A 352 -7.38 -28.13 -19.10
C PRO A 352 -7.48 -29.66 -18.97
N ALA A 353 -8.42 -30.27 -19.68
CA ALA A 353 -8.64 -31.72 -19.63
C ALA A 353 -7.65 -32.53 -20.48
N ASP A 354 -7.00 -31.87 -21.44
CA ASP A 354 -6.02 -32.38 -22.41
C ASP A 354 -4.59 -32.44 -21.85
N ARG A 355 -4.40 -32.11 -20.58
CA ARG A 355 -3.09 -32.13 -19.93
C ARG A 355 -2.95 -33.30 -18.98
N SER A 356 -1.78 -33.92 -18.99
CA SER A 356 -1.44 -35.04 -18.12
C SER A 356 -1.57 -34.65 -16.65
N VAL A 357 -2.14 -35.54 -15.83
CA VAL A 357 -2.23 -35.37 -14.38
C VAL A 357 -0.83 -35.57 -13.79
N PRO A 358 -0.20 -34.51 -13.22
CA PRO A 358 1.14 -34.63 -12.67
C PRO A 358 1.15 -35.53 -11.41
N ARG A 359 2.32 -36.13 -11.15
CA ARG A 359 2.57 -36.89 -9.92
C ARG A 359 2.27 -36.02 -8.70
N PRO A 360 1.68 -36.55 -7.61
CA PRO A 360 1.58 -35.80 -6.37
C PRO A 360 3.01 -35.43 -5.95
N LEU A 361 3.21 -34.19 -5.52
CA LEU A 361 4.50 -33.69 -5.05
C LEU A 361 4.94 -34.54 -3.84
N GLU A 362 5.72 -35.58 -4.09
CA GLU A 362 6.67 -36.12 -3.12
C GLU A 362 7.76 -35.06 -3.00
N LEU A 363 7.49 -34.02 -2.20
CA LEU A 363 8.52 -33.10 -1.71
C LEU A 363 9.47 -33.94 -0.86
N ASP A 364 10.55 -34.41 -1.49
CA ASP A 364 11.70 -35.19 -0.98
C ASP A 364 11.52 -35.80 0.42
N GLY A 365 11.52 -37.14 0.47
CA GLY A 365 11.26 -38.02 1.62
C GLY A 365 12.16 -37.88 2.86
N ARG A 366 12.36 -36.68 3.39
CA ARG A 366 12.95 -36.39 4.70
C ARG A 366 11.91 -36.13 5.80
N SER A 367 10.62 -36.12 5.46
CA SER A 367 9.54 -35.89 6.43
C SER A 367 8.52 -37.01 6.31
N GLY A 368 8.26 -37.69 7.43
CA GLY A 368 7.38 -38.87 7.52
C GLY A 368 5.90 -38.60 7.20
N PRO A 369 5.00 -39.53 7.56
CA PRO A 369 3.59 -39.51 7.16
C PRO A 369 2.84 -38.37 7.87
N GLY A 370 2.88 -37.20 7.24
CA GLY A 370 2.27 -35.95 7.67
C GLY A 370 2.52 -34.92 6.59
N SER A 371 1.54 -34.73 5.71
CA SER A 371 1.55 -33.84 4.54
C SER A 371 2.31 -32.52 4.80
N ASN A 372 3.39 -32.28 4.06
CA ASN A 372 4.23 -31.05 4.07
C ASN A 372 3.47 -29.83 3.49
N SER A 373 2.22 -29.57 3.93
CA SER A 373 1.51 -28.35 3.61
C SER A 373 1.96 -27.24 4.56
N MET A 374 2.72 -26.29 4.06
CA MET A 374 3.13 -25.13 4.86
C MET A 374 1.95 -24.14 4.95
N THR A 375 1.62 -23.58 6.11
CA THR A 375 0.64 -22.48 6.13
C THR A 375 1.30 -21.16 5.72
N LEU A 376 0.51 -20.12 5.37
CA LEU A 376 1.08 -18.79 5.14
C LEU A 376 1.83 -18.27 6.38
N ARG A 377 1.35 -18.64 7.58
CA ARG A 377 1.99 -18.29 8.85
C ARG A 377 3.37 -18.96 8.98
N ASP A 378 3.47 -20.23 8.60
CA ASP A 378 4.73 -20.98 8.60
C ASP A 378 5.70 -20.43 7.56
N TYR A 379 5.21 -20.09 6.35
CA TYR A 379 6.01 -19.40 5.34
C TYR A 379 6.61 -18.12 5.92
N VAL A 380 5.77 -17.27 6.49
CA VAL A 380 6.19 -15.98 7.02
C VAL A 380 7.20 -16.13 8.16
N ARG A 381 7.02 -17.13 9.03
CA ARG A 381 7.96 -17.45 10.10
C ARG A 381 9.32 -17.90 9.56
N ALA A 382 9.32 -18.77 8.54
CA ALA A 382 10.55 -19.34 7.99
C ALA A 382 11.33 -18.34 7.13
N PHE A 383 10.63 -17.46 6.42
CA PHE A 383 11.19 -16.77 5.26
C PHE A 383 11.20 -15.25 5.34
N LEU A 384 10.39 -14.63 6.21
CA LEU A 384 10.34 -13.18 6.34
C LEU A 384 11.03 -12.70 7.63
N PRO A 385 11.69 -11.53 7.58
CA PRO A 385 12.36 -10.97 8.76
C PRO A 385 11.33 -10.49 9.81
N PRO A 386 11.68 -10.46 11.11
CA PRO A 386 10.79 -9.95 12.17
C PRO A 386 10.37 -8.48 12.02
N VAL A 387 11.16 -7.70 11.28
CA VAL A 387 10.83 -6.31 10.93
C VAL A 387 9.80 -6.20 9.81
N SER A 388 9.47 -7.30 9.12
CA SER A 388 8.45 -7.34 8.07
C SER A 388 7.07 -6.97 8.63
N PRO A 389 6.34 -6.08 7.95
CA PRO A 389 4.94 -5.81 8.28
C PRO A 389 4.05 -7.06 8.25
N LEU A 390 4.29 -8.00 7.32
CA LEU A 390 3.52 -9.24 7.23
C LEU A 390 3.87 -10.20 8.37
N TYR A 391 5.14 -10.27 8.76
CA TYR A 391 5.58 -11.02 9.95
C TYR A 391 4.86 -10.51 11.19
N ARG A 392 4.95 -9.20 11.46
CA ARG A 392 4.31 -8.60 12.63
C ARG A 392 2.81 -8.81 12.63
N ALA A 393 2.16 -8.64 11.49
CA ALA A 393 0.71 -8.72 11.43
C ALA A 393 0.16 -10.15 11.55
N LEU A 394 0.95 -11.19 11.29
CA LEU A 394 0.53 -12.60 11.42
C LEU A 394 1.05 -13.28 12.69
N LEU A 395 2.16 -12.80 13.26
CA LEU A 395 2.87 -13.48 14.35
C LEU A 395 2.93 -12.67 15.65
N CYS A 396 2.73 -11.35 15.62
CA CYS A 396 2.80 -10.53 16.83
C CYS A 396 1.40 -10.13 17.36
N PRO A 397 1.17 -10.19 18.67
CA PRO A 397 -0.13 -9.88 19.28
C PRO A 397 -0.47 -8.38 19.29
N GLU A 398 0.52 -7.48 19.28
CA GLU A 398 0.31 -6.04 19.17
C GLU A 398 0.80 -5.52 17.82
N PRO A 399 -0.10 -5.16 16.88
CA PRO A 399 0.31 -4.71 15.56
C PRO A 399 0.74 -3.24 15.63
N ALA A 400 2.00 -2.99 16.01
CA ALA A 400 2.72 -1.77 15.64
C ALA A 400 3.10 -1.84 14.14
N VAL A 401 2.09 -2.03 13.28
CA VAL A 401 2.22 -2.12 11.83
C VAL A 401 1.60 -0.88 11.24
N ASP A 402 2.36 -0.19 10.39
CA ASP A 402 1.90 0.97 9.64
C ASP A 402 0.54 0.67 8.96
N PRO A 403 -0.50 1.50 9.18
CA PRO A 403 -1.84 1.26 8.64
C PRO A 403 -1.88 1.05 7.13
N LYS A 404 -1.03 1.75 6.36
CA LYS A 404 -0.95 1.59 4.89
C LYS A 404 -0.46 0.20 4.48
N SER A 405 0.45 -0.36 5.25
CA SER A 405 0.95 -1.72 5.08
C SER A 405 -0.16 -2.74 5.36
N LEU A 406 -0.93 -2.56 6.45
CA LEU A 406 -2.08 -3.41 6.76
C LEU A 406 -3.18 -3.36 5.68
N ILE A 407 -3.49 -2.18 5.14
CA ILE A 407 -4.45 -2.01 4.03
C ILE A 407 -3.99 -2.81 2.80
N THR A 408 -2.72 -2.71 2.45
CA THR A 408 -2.14 -3.44 1.32
C THR A 408 -2.24 -4.96 1.51
N LEU A 409 -1.87 -5.47 2.69
CA LEU A 409 -1.93 -6.90 3.02
C LEU A 409 -3.37 -7.43 3.03
N ARG A 410 -4.33 -6.62 3.49
CA ARG A 410 -5.76 -6.94 3.45
C ARG A 410 -6.32 -6.96 2.03
N HIS A 411 -5.97 -5.98 1.18
CA HIS A 411 -6.40 -5.98 -0.22
C HIS A 411 -5.91 -7.20 -1.01
N LEU A 412 -4.74 -7.73 -0.63
CA LEU A 412 -4.20 -8.95 -1.21
C LEU A 412 -4.79 -10.22 -0.60
N GLY A 413 -5.65 -10.12 0.42
CA GLY A 413 -6.22 -11.29 1.11
C GLY A 413 -5.21 -12.12 1.90
N LEU A 414 -4.03 -11.57 2.21
CA LEU A 414 -2.97 -12.27 2.97
C LEU A 414 -3.23 -12.26 4.48
N ILE A 415 -4.05 -11.32 4.95
CA ILE A 415 -4.46 -11.23 6.35
C ILE A 415 -5.98 -11.16 6.37
N ARG A 416 -6.60 -12.08 7.12
CA ARG A 416 -8.04 -12.03 7.38
C ARG A 416 -8.36 -10.83 8.27
N ARG A 417 -9.43 -10.10 7.99
CA ARG A 417 -9.92 -9.07 8.91
C ARG A 417 -10.31 -9.77 10.24
N PRO A 418 -9.77 -9.37 11.40
CA PRO A 418 -10.39 -9.76 12.65
C PRO A 418 -11.78 -9.11 12.68
N GLY A 419 -12.83 -9.92 12.80
CA GLY A 419 -14.21 -9.47 12.74
C GLY A 419 -14.64 -9.10 11.31
N HIS A 420 -15.27 -10.06 10.62
CA HIS A 420 -16.10 -9.75 9.46
C HIS A 420 -17.44 -9.20 9.98
N VAL A 421 -17.40 -7.99 10.55
CA VAL A 421 -18.57 -7.11 10.49
C VAL A 421 -18.62 -6.63 9.04
N ASP A 422 -19.80 -6.67 8.43
CA ASP A 422 -20.06 -6.28 7.04
C ASP A 422 -19.42 -4.91 6.74
N ALA A 423 -18.23 -4.92 6.16
CA ALA A 423 -17.51 -3.68 5.94
C ALA A 423 -18.24 -2.78 4.95
N ASP A 424 -19.02 -3.32 4.01
CA ASP A 424 -19.85 -2.49 3.16
C ASP A 424 -21.05 -1.89 3.93
N ARG A 425 -21.53 -2.54 5.00
CA ARG A 425 -22.58 -2.01 5.89
C ARG A 425 -22.07 -0.89 6.79
N ASP A 426 -20.84 -0.95 7.26
CA ASP A 426 -20.26 0.10 8.15
C ASP A 426 -19.52 1.21 7.38
N MET A 427 -19.00 0.91 6.18
CA MET A 427 -18.34 1.93 5.35
C MET A 427 -19.34 2.87 4.69
N LEU A 428 -20.57 2.42 4.40
CA LEU A 428 -21.57 3.29 3.76
C LEU A 428 -21.97 4.47 4.67
N PRO A 429 -22.32 4.25 5.96
CA PRO A 429 -22.61 5.34 6.90
C PRO A 429 -21.42 6.28 7.08
N MET A 430 -20.19 5.74 7.06
CA MET A 430 -18.98 6.55 7.17
C MET A 430 -18.72 7.38 5.91
N LEU A 431 -18.90 6.81 4.72
CA LEU A 431 -18.86 7.52 3.44
C LEU A 431 -19.94 8.59 3.36
N GLN A 432 -21.14 8.28 3.81
CA GLN A 432 -22.27 9.21 3.89
C GLN A 432 -21.93 10.36 4.86
N GLY A 433 -21.44 10.04 6.06
CA GLY A 433 -21.04 11.03 7.06
C GLY A 433 -19.90 11.95 6.59
N LEU A 434 -18.92 11.42 5.87
CA LEU A 434 -17.84 12.24 5.29
C LEU A 434 -18.31 13.04 4.06
N GLY A 435 -19.21 12.48 3.25
CA GLY A 435 -19.80 13.15 2.08
C GLY A 435 -20.82 14.23 2.45
N SER A 436 -21.45 14.11 3.62
CA SER A 436 -22.42 15.09 4.13
C SER A 436 -21.77 16.28 4.85
N LEU A 437 -20.45 16.28 5.07
CA LEU A 437 -19.74 17.41 5.65
C LEU A 437 -19.91 18.68 4.81
N ARG A 438 -20.00 19.83 5.48
CA ARG A 438 -20.18 21.16 4.86
C ARG A 438 -19.15 22.12 5.48
N PRO A 439 -18.16 22.62 4.71
CA PRO A 439 -17.88 22.33 3.31
C PRO A 439 -17.47 20.87 3.08
N PRO A 440 -17.75 20.30 1.89
CA PRO A 440 -17.41 18.92 1.57
C PRO A 440 -15.90 18.71 1.47
N LEU A 441 -15.46 17.52 1.90
CA LEU A 441 -14.10 17.04 1.67
C LEU A 441 -13.88 16.71 0.20
N THR A 442 -12.65 16.84 -0.28
CA THR A 442 -12.29 16.28 -1.60
C THR A 442 -12.36 14.75 -1.55
N LEU A 443 -12.63 14.11 -2.69
CA LEU A 443 -12.60 12.63 -2.78
C LEU A 443 -11.25 12.03 -2.36
N ARG A 444 -10.17 12.81 -2.53
CA ARG A 444 -8.83 12.43 -2.07
C ARG A 444 -8.74 12.45 -0.54
N ASP A 445 -9.25 13.48 0.13
CA ASP A 445 -9.29 13.52 1.59
C ASP A 445 -10.19 12.41 2.16
N VAL A 446 -11.32 12.11 1.52
CA VAL A 446 -12.17 10.96 1.89
C VAL A 446 -11.40 9.65 1.74
N SER A 447 -10.69 9.47 0.62
CA SER A 447 -9.84 8.30 0.36
C SER A 447 -8.75 8.13 1.42
N ASP A 448 -8.01 9.21 1.71
CA ASP A 448 -6.92 9.22 2.70
C ASP A 448 -7.45 8.90 4.11
N ARG A 449 -8.61 9.43 4.49
CA ARG A 449 -9.23 9.16 5.81
C ARG A 449 -9.73 7.74 5.96
N MET A 450 -10.39 7.23 4.92
CA MET A 450 -10.96 5.89 4.97
C MET A 450 -9.92 4.79 4.80
N GLY A 451 -8.68 5.15 4.42
CA GLY A 451 -7.66 4.17 4.10
C GLY A 451 -8.04 3.28 2.92
N ILE A 452 -8.87 3.78 1.99
CA ILE A 452 -9.28 3.07 0.77
C ILE A 452 -8.86 3.86 -0.46
N SER A 453 -8.65 3.18 -1.58
CA SER A 453 -8.23 3.86 -2.82
C SER A 453 -9.29 4.84 -3.35
N LEU A 454 -8.84 5.90 -4.02
CA LEU A 454 -9.72 6.87 -4.68
C LEU A 454 -10.68 6.21 -5.67
N TYR A 455 -10.24 5.15 -6.35
CA TYR A 455 -11.09 4.34 -7.22
C TYR A 455 -12.23 3.67 -6.44
N GLN A 456 -11.95 3.11 -5.26
CA GLN A 456 -12.98 2.50 -4.41
C GLN A 456 -13.95 3.54 -3.85
N VAL A 457 -13.47 4.73 -3.44
CA VAL A 457 -14.33 5.85 -3.06
C VAL A 457 -15.27 6.17 -4.22
N ARG A 458 -14.73 6.42 -5.42
CA ARG A 458 -15.54 6.73 -6.62
C ARG A 458 -16.55 5.63 -6.93
N LYS A 459 -16.11 4.37 -6.99
CA LYS A 459 -16.96 3.22 -7.31
C LYS A 459 -18.12 3.09 -6.30
N ARG A 460 -17.86 3.25 -5.01
CA ARG A 460 -18.90 3.17 -3.96
C ARG A 460 -19.84 4.36 -3.96
N PHE A 461 -19.34 5.57 -4.22
CA PHE A 461 -20.17 6.75 -4.48
C PHE A 461 -21.05 6.61 -5.74
N VAL A 462 -20.64 5.81 -6.73
CA VAL A 462 -21.43 5.52 -7.94
C VAL A 462 -22.51 4.46 -7.68
N GLY A 463 -22.21 3.43 -6.89
CA GLY A 463 -23.06 2.25 -6.74
C GLY A 463 -24.15 2.32 -5.67
N ALA A 464 -24.06 3.24 -4.70
CA ALA A 464 -25.06 3.35 -3.63
C ALA A 464 -26.10 4.44 -3.94
N GLY A 465 -27.37 4.06 -4.09
CA GLY A 465 -28.46 4.97 -4.44
C GLY A 465 -28.59 6.20 -3.53
N SER A 466 -28.34 6.05 -2.22
CA SER A 466 -28.34 7.15 -1.25
C SER A 466 -27.14 8.11 -1.37
N LEU A 467 -26.02 7.65 -1.94
CA LEU A 467 -24.86 8.50 -2.25
C LEU A 467 -25.03 9.24 -3.60
N ALA A 468 -26.01 8.86 -4.43
CA ALA A 468 -26.29 9.52 -5.69
C ALA A 468 -26.81 10.96 -5.48
N GLU A 469 -27.56 11.24 -4.42
CA GLU A 469 -28.00 12.59 -4.04
C GLU A 469 -26.84 13.46 -3.52
N LEU A 470 -25.97 12.87 -2.69
CA LEU A 470 -24.71 13.51 -2.28
C LEU A 470 -23.81 13.78 -3.48
N ARG A 471 -23.85 12.91 -4.50
CA ARG A 471 -23.16 13.09 -5.78
C ARG A 471 -23.87 14.07 -6.72
N ARG A 472 -25.14 14.42 -6.53
CA ARG A 472 -25.75 15.56 -7.24
C ARG A 472 -25.30 16.88 -6.60
N THR A 473 -25.22 16.91 -5.28
CA THR A 473 -24.85 18.12 -4.52
C THR A 473 -23.35 18.45 -4.56
N VAL A 474 -22.44 17.47 -4.47
CA VAL A 474 -20.98 17.75 -4.41
C VAL A 474 -20.40 18.31 -5.72
N PRO A 475 -20.73 17.80 -6.92
CA PRO A 475 -20.39 18.42 -8.19
C PRO A 475 -21.16 19.72 -8.46
N ALA A 476 -22.44 19.82 -8.06
CA ALA A 476 -23.20 21.07 -8.18
C ALA A 476 -22.58 22.20 -7.35
N VAL A 477 -22.05 21.88 -6.15
CA VAL A 477 -21.27 22.82 -5.35
C VAL A 477 -20.03 23.31 -6.10
N GLY A 478 -19.46 22.53 -7.00
CA GLY A 478 -18.30 22.91 -7.82
C GLY A 478 -18.61 23.46 -9.22
N ALA A 479 -19.87 23.52 -9.64
CA ALA A 479 -20.28 23.73 -11.03
C ALA A 479 -21.05 25.03 -11.30
N LEU A 480 -21.07 25.98 -10.37
CA LEU A 480 -21.67 27.30 -10.63
C LEU A 480 -20.97 27.96 -11.82
N SER A 481 -21.78 28.53 -12.72
CA SER A 481 -21.30 29.41 -13.78
C SER A 481 -20.67 30.68 -13.19
N PHE A 482 -19.90 31.39 -14.03
CA PHE A 482 -19.24 32.61 -13.60
C PHE A 482 -20.22 33.66 -13.04
N SER A 483 -21.35 33.87 -13.71
CA SER A 483 -22.38 34.83 -13.30
C SER A 483 -23.07 34.44 -11.99
N GLU A 484 -23.26 33.14 -11.75
CA GLU A 484 -23.81 32.65 -10.48
C GLU A 484 -22.82 32.84 -9.32
N ILE A 485 -21.52 32.62 -9.55
CA ILE A 485 -20.47 32.90 -8.56
C ILE A 485 -20.44 34.40 -8.26
N GLU A 486 -20.52 35.24 -9.28
CA GLU A 486 -20.55 36.70 -9.12
C GLU A 486 -21.75 37.14 -8.30
N ARG A 487 -22.96 36.66 -8.64
CA ARG A 487 -24.18 36.95 -7.89
C ARG A 487 -24.10 36.47 -6.43
N LEU A 488 -23.61 35.25 -6.18
CA LEU A 488 -23.39 34.74 -4.82
C LEU A 488 -22.45 35.65 -4.02
N ARG A 489 -21.35 36.11 -4.65
CA ARG A 489 -20.39 37.01 -4.01
C ARG A 489 -20.97 38.41 -3.77
N GLN A 490 -21.71 38.98 -4.73
CA GLN A 490 -22.40 40.26 -4.55
C GLN A 490 -23.34 40.23 -3.33
N LEU A 491 -24.04 39.11 -3.10
CA LEU A 491 -24.87 38.94 -1.90
C LEU A 491 -24.02 38.70 -0.64
N GLY A 492 -22.96 37.89 -0.76
CA GLY A 492 -22.10 37.51 0.35
C GLY A 492 -21.09 38.57 0.80
N GLU A 493 -20.84 39.62 0.01
CA GLU A 493 -19.95 40.73 0.37
C GLU A 493 -20.69 41.88 1.10
N GLN A 494 -22.03 41.84 1.16
CA GLN A 494 -22.82 42.92 1.75
C GLN A 494 -22.89 42.81 3.28
N VAL A 495 -22.34 43.82 3.94
CA VAL A 495 -22.42 44.02 5.40
C VAL A 495 -23.55 44.99 5.73
N HIS A 496 -24.24 44.77 6.84
CA HIS A 496 -25.29 45.68 7.29
C HIS A 496 -24.72 47.09 7.55
N PRO A 497 -25.42 48.20 7.23
CA PRO A 497 -24.88 49.56 7.41
C PRO A 497 -24.44 49.88 8.84
N ALA A 498 -25.12 49.29 9.83
CA ALA A 498 -24.77 49.40 11.24
C ALA A 498 -23.51 48.61 11.67
N GLY A 499 -22.87 47.86 10.76
CA GLY A 499 -21.75 46.97 11.06
C GLY A 499 -22.14 45.73 11.86
N GLY A 500 -21.16 44.89 12.19
CA GLY A 500 -21.29 43.77 13.15
C GLY A 500 -22.03 42.52 12.67
N ARG A 501 -22.74 42.57 11.52
CA ARG A 501 -23.43 41.43 10.92
C ARG A 501 -23.52 41.52 9.40
N MET A 502 -23.66 40.36 8.75
CA MET A 502 -23.91 40.30 7.31
C MET A 502 -25.29 40.87 7.00
N ARG A 503 -25.43 41.56 5.86
CA ARG A 503 -26.73 42.11 5.41
C ARG A 503 -27.74 40.99 5.13
N PHE A 504 -27.26 39.91 4.51
CA PHE A 504 -28.06 38.73 4.19
C PHE A 504 -27.55 37.52 4.98
N THR A 505 -28.46 36.85 5.66
CA THR A 505 -28.21 35.53 6.25
C THR A 505 -28.11 34.47 5.15
N VAL A 506 -27.50 33.32 5.45
CA VAL A 506 -27.41 32.19 4.51
C VAL A 506 -28.79 31.78 3.97
N ARG A 507 -29.83 31.83 4.80
CA ARG A 507 -31.22 31.52 4.41
C ARG A 507 -31.77 32.53 3.40
N GLN A 508 -31.52 33.82 3.60
CA GLN A 508 -31.94 34.87 2.67
C GLN A 508 -31.18 34.80 1.34
N ILE A 509 -29.88 34.48 1.38
CA ILE A 509 -29.10 34.26 0.15
C ILE A 509 -29.65 33.04 -0.60
N ALA A 510 -29.99 31.98 0.13
CA ALA A 510 -30.62 30.77 -0.43
C ALA A 510 -31.96 31.06 -1.10
N GLU A 511 -32.84 31.84 -0.47
CA GLU A 511 -34.10 32.30 -1.07
C GLU A 511 -33.86 33.08 -2.37
N GLN A 512 -32.89 34.00 -2.38
CA GLN A 512 -32.57 34.81 -3.56
C GLN A 512 -31.93 34.04 -4.73
N LEU A 513 -31.29 32.90 -4.43
CA LEU A 513 -30.68 32.03 -5.43
C LEU A 513 -31.57 30.83 -5.80
N ALA A 514 -32.74 30.69 -5.18
CA ALA A 514 -33.61 29.52 -5.30
C ALA A 514 -32.86 28.21 -4.98
N MET A 515 -32.06 28.21 -3.90
CA MET A 515 -31.22 27.10 -3.47
C MET A 515 -31.53 26.67 -2.04
N CYS A 516 -31.08 25.48 -1.65
CA CYS A 516 -31.10 25.03 -0.26
C CYS A 516 -30.07 25.81 0.60
N PRO A 517 -30.40 26.23 1.84
CA PRO A 517 -29.46 26.90 2.75
C PRO A 517 -28.14 26.15 2.97
N ASP A 518 -28.17 24.83 3.12
CA ASP A 518 -26.95 24.02 3.33
C ASP A 518 -26.02 24.03 2.11
N MET A 519 -26.61 24.09 0.92
CA MET A 519 -25.88 24.22 -0.33
C MET A 519 -25.23 25.60 -0.41
N VAL A 520 -25.99 26.68 -0.12
CA VAL A 520 -25.45 28.04 -0.07
C VAL A 520 -24.34 28.17 0.98
N PHE A 521 -24.48 27.58 2.16
CA PHE A 521 -23.42 27.57 3.18
C PHE A 521 -22.10 26.98 2.65
N SER A 522 -22.19 25.90 1.87
CA SER A 522 -21.02 25.27 1.24
C SER A 522 -20.45 26.10 0.10
N LEU A 523 -21.32 26.67 -0.72
CA LEU A 523 -20.94 27.57 -1.82
C LEU A 523 -20.24 28.82 -1.28
N LEU A 524 -20.68 29.38 -0.15
CA LEU A 524 -20.01 30.48 0.53
C LEU A 524 -18.61 30.05 1.00
N HIS A 525 -18.45 28.89 1.63
CA HIS A 525 -17.11 28.38 1.98
C HIS A 525 -16.20 28.20 0.77
N LEU A 526 -16.77 27.84 -0.38
CA LEU A 526 -16.04 27.51 -1.59
C LEU A 526 -15.68 28.73 -2.45
N TYR A 527 -16.58 29.69 -2.55
CA TYR A 527 -16.50 30.80 -3.50
C TYR A 527 -16.40 32.17 -2.81
N CYS A 528 -16.84 32.31 -1.56
CA CYS A 528 -16.89 33.57 -0.80
C CYS A 528 -16.60 33.34 0.70
N PRO A 529 -15.45 32.73 1.07
CA PRO A 529 -15.16 32.38 2.47
C PRO A 529 -15.10 33.59 3.41
N GLU A 530 -14.88 34.79 2.86
CA GLU A 530 -14.93 36.07 3.57
C GLU A 530 -16.29 36.41 4.14
N TYR A 531 -17.37 35.84 3.61
CA TYR A 531 -18.72 35.96 4.20
C TYR A 531 -18.72 35.68 5.72
N PHE A 532 -17.90 34.72 6.18
CA PHE A 532 -17.86 34.31 7.59
C PHE A 532 -17.07 35.25 8.50
N PHE A 533 -16.44 36.29 7.96
CA PHE A 533 -15.65 37.23 8.75
C PHE A 533 -15.79 38.72 8.34
N LEU A 534 -16.39 39.04 7.20
CA LEU A 534 -16.60 40.43 6.74
C LEU A 534 -17.43 41.27 7.71
N ALA A 535 -18.40 40.65 8.39
CA ALA A 535 -19.25 41.29 9.37
C ALA A 535 -18.58 41.56 10.72
N LEU A 536 -17.44 40.92 10.97
CA LEU A 536 -16.76 41.00 12.25
C LEU A 536 -15.87 42.25 12.26
N ALA A 537 -15.91 42.98 13.37
CA ALA A 537 -15.01 44.11 13.55
C ALA A 537 -13.54 43.63 13.44
N PRO A 538 -12.60 44.47 12.97
CA PRO A 538 -11.17 44.12 12.96
C PRO A 538 -10.65 43.66 14.33
N GLU A 539 -11.30 44.13 15.41
CA GLU A 539 -11.03 43.82 16.80
C GLU A 539 -11.79 42.59 17.33
N ALA A 540 -12.57 41.90 16.50
CA ALA A 540 -13.29 40.68 16.88
C ALA A 540 -12.28 39.59 17.24
N GLY A 541 -11.93 39.56 18.52
CA GLY A 541 -10.93 38.68 19.10
C GLY A 541 -11.37 37.22 19.13
N SER A 542 -10.76 36.46 20.03
CA SER A 542 -11.13 35.09 20.32
C SER A 542 -12.45 35.02 21.10
N GLY A 543 -13.39 34.12 20.77
CA GLY A 543 -14.63 33.98 21.56
C GLY A 543 -15.86 33.45 20.79
N PRO A 544 -17.01 33.27 21.47
CA PRO A 544 -18.29 32.95 20.84
C PRO A 544 -18.75 34.17 20.00
N GLY A 545 -18.59 34.08 18.68
CA GLY A 545 -18.83 35.21 17.75
C GLY A 545 -17.57 35.95 17.28
N GLY A 546 -16.38 35.54 17.76
CA GLY A 546 -15.09 36.09 17.34
C GLY A 546 -14.51 35.43 16.07
N MET A 547 -13.45 36.02 15.48
CA MET A 547 -12.78 35.46 14.29
C MET A 547 -11.91 34.24 14.60
N TYR A 548 -11.52 34.08 15.86
CA TYR A 548 -10.59 33.07 16.33
C TYR A 548 -11.23 32.20 17.42
N VAL A 549 -10.67 31.01 17.58
CA VAL A 549 -10.98 30.10 18.69
C VAL A 549 -10.64 30.83 20.00
N PRO A 550 -11.47 30.71 21.06
CA PRO A 550 -11.17 31.24 22.40
C PRO A 550 -9.72 30.93 22.83
N VAL A 551 -9.03 31.88 23.46
CA VAL A 551 -7.59 31.74 23.78
C VAL A 551 -7.31 30.45 24.56
N GLU A 552 -8.18 30.12 25.51
CA GLU A 552 -8.13 28.94 26.35
C GLU A 552 -8.26 27.62 25.54
N LYS A 553 -8.83 27.67 24.33
CA LYS A 553 -8.98 26.53 23.42
C LYS A 553 -7.88 26.44 22.35
N VAL A 554 -6.97 27.41 22.27
CA VAL A 554 -5.86 27.40 21.30
C VAL A 554 -4.86 26.28 21.58
N ALA A 555 -4.47 26.06 22.84
CA ALA A 555 -3.57 24.96 23.18
C ALA A 555 -4.19 23.57 22.89
N PRO A 556 -5.45 23.28 23.30
CA PRO A 556 -6.17 22.08 22.90
C PRO A 556 -6.28 21.89 21.37
N LEU A 557 -6.54 22.97 20.63
CA LEU A 557 -6.57 22.97 19.18
C LEU A 557 -5.24 22.52 18.59
N LEU A 558 -4.14 23.11 19.03
CA LEU A 558 -2.80 22.80 18.52
C LEU A 558 -2.37 21.36 18.84
N ALA A 559 -2.68 20.88 20.05
CA ALA A 559 -2.42 19.49 20.43
C ALA A 559 -3.16 18.51 19.51
N LYS A 560 -4.46 18.75 19.26
CA LYS A 560 -5.28 17.91 18.36
C LYS A 560 -4.76 17.88 16.92
N VAL A 561 -4.02 18.89 16.49
CA VAL A 561 -3.49 19.00 15.12
C VAL A 561 -2.06 18.47 15.00
N ALA A 562 -1.24 18.56 16.06
CA ALA A 562 0.16 18.13 16.05
C ALA A 562 0.32 16.60 16.09
N ASP A 563 -0.57 15.89 16.78
CA ASP A 563 -0.36 14.47 17.15
C ASP A 563 -0.88 13.45 16.11
N GLN A 564 -1.32 13.88 14.93
CA GLN A 564 -1.97 12.98 13.97
C GLN A 564 -1.08 12.64 12.76
N ALA A 565 -0.89 11.34 12.51
CA ALA A 565 -0.21 10.81 11.33
C ALA A 565 -0.94 11.17 10.00
N THR A 566 -2.23 11.51 10.09
CA THR A 566 -3.08 12.03 8.99
C THR A 566 -3.64 13.38 9.38
N ALA A 567 -3.84 14.30 8.43
CA ALA A 567 -4.40 15.62 8.74
C ALA A 567 -5.76 15.49 9.48
N PRO A 568 -5.95 16.18 10.63
CA PRO A 568 -7.15 16.05 11.45
C PRO A 568 -8.41 16.52 10.71
N LEU A 569 -9.56 15.94 11.04
CA LEU A 569 -10.84 16.38 10.50
C LEU A 569 -11.23 17.66 11.21
N LEU A 570 -10.97 18.83 10.60
CA LEU A 570 -11.22 20.08 11.32
C LEU A 570 -12.72 20.29 11.60
N HIS A 571 -13.64 19.64 10.88
CA HIS A 571 -15.06 19.58 11.27
C HIS A 571 -15.23 18.97 12.66
N GLN A 572 -14.59 17.82 12.92
CA GLN A 572 -14.63 17.18 14.23
C GLN A 572 -13.93 18.04 15.29
N VAL A 573 -12.76 18.62 14.94
CA VAL A 573 -12.04 19.51 15.85
C VAL A 573 -12.90 20.73 16.23
N ALA A 574 -13.63 21.30 15.27
CA ALA A 574 -14.55 22.40 15.52
C ALA A 574 -15.68 21.99 16.46
N VAL A 575 -16.30 20.83 16.22
CA VAL A 575 -17.34 20.26 17.09
C VAL A 575 -16.82 20.02 18.50
N ASP A 576 -15.68 19.34 18.63
CA ASP A 576 -15.11 18.99 19.94
C ASP A 576 -14.72 20.24 20.76
N LEU A 577 -14.31 21.31 20.07
CA LEU A 577 -13.97 22.57 20.72
C LEU A 577 -15.19 23.47 20.91
N GLY A 578 -16.38 23.09 20.44
CA GLY A 578 -17.56 23.96 20.42
C GLY A 578 -17.30 25.29 19.72
N CYS A 579 -16.60 25.24 18.59
CA CYS A 579 -16.21 26.40 17.78
C CYS A 579 -16.72 26.23 16.34
N THR A 580 -16.75 27.32 15.58
CA THR A 580 -17.06 27.22 14.15
C THR A 580 -15.82 26.80 13.35
N LEU A 581 -16.04 26.13 12.22
CA LEU A 581 -14.95 25.73 11.33
C LEU A 581 -14.09 26.93 10.86
N PRO A 582 -14.67 28.09 10.48
CA PRO A 582 -13.89 29.29 10.17
C PRO A 582 -12.96 29.72 11.31
N GLN A 583 -13.43 29.71 12.56
CA GLN A 583 -12.61 30.06 13.72
C GLN A 583 -11.39 29.14 13.87
N VAL A 584 -11.61 27.82 13.72
CA VAL A 584 -10.53 26.82 13.78
C VAL A 584 -9.50 27.07 12.67
N VAL A 585 -9.95 27.25 11.43
CA VAL A 585 -9.06 27.47 10.28
C VAL A 585 -8.26 28.77 10.41
N ASN A 586 -8.90 29.85 10.86
CA ASN A 586 -8.25 31.15 11.05
C ASN A 586 -7.20 31.10 12.16
N SER A 587 -7.52 30.43 13.27
CA SER A 587 -6.59 30.29 14.41
C SER A 587 -5.36 29.48 14.05
N LEU A 588 -5.54 28.38 13.31
CA LEU A 588 -4.40 27.58 12.83
C LEU A 588 -3.55 28.34 11.80
N ARG A 589 -4.18 29.13 10.93
CA ARG A 589 -3.47 29.98 9.97
C ARG A 589 -2.66 31.07 10.67
N ALA A 590 -3.25 31.73 11.67
CA ALA A 590 -2.58 32.76 12.47
C ALA A 590 -1.37 32.18 13.22
N ASP A 591 -1.54 31.04 13.91
CA ASP A 591 -0.44 30.36 14.61
C ASP A 591 0.68 29.95 13.64
N ALA A 592 0.34 29.35 12.50
CA ALA A 592 1.31 28.97 11.48
C ALA A 592 2.10 30.17 10.95
N THR A 593 1.42 31.30 10.75
CA THR A 593 2.05 32.57 10.32
C THR A 593 3.00 33.09 11.39
N CYS A 594 2.58 33.12 12.66
CA CYS A 594 3.42 33.51 13.79
C CYS A 594 4.66 32.63 13.92
N ARG A 595 4.54 31.33 13.69
CA ARG A 595 5.64 30.36 13.75
C ARG A 595 6.47 30.28 12.48
N LYS A 596 6.08 31.00 11.41
CA LYS A 596 6.69 30.91 10.07
C LYS A 596 6.74 29.48 9.52
N VAL A 597 5.74 28.66 9.83
CA VAL A 597 5.59 27.30 9.30
C VAL A 597 4.49 27.26 8.26
N PRO A 598 4.60 26.41 7.22
CA PRO A 598 3.55 26.28 6.23
C PRO A 598 2.29 25.67 6.87
N PHE A 599 1.18 26.40 6.80
CA PHE A 599 -0.12 25.89 7.24
C PHE A 599 -0.65 24.85 6.26
N ARG A 600 -0.87 23.61 6.72
CA ARG A 600 -1.47 22.53 5.92
C ARG A 600 -2.89 22.23 6.39
N ALA A 601 -3.86 22.96 5.86
CA ALA A 601 -5.28 22.64 6.05
C ALA A 601 -5.64 21.33 5.31
N PRO A 602 -6.72 20.63 5.71
CA PRO A 602 -7.42 19.72 4.81
C PRO A 602 -7.75 20.42 3.49
N SER A 603 -7.64 19.67 2.40
CA SER A 603 -8.01 20.15 1.07
C SER A 603 -9.53 20.03 0.96
N TYR A 604 -10.24 20.97 1.58
CA TYR A 604 -11.63 21.22 1.20
C TYR A 604 -11.68 21.47 -0.30
N TYR A 605 -12.83 21.19 -0.91
CA TYR A 605 -13.05 21.71 -2.24
C TYR A 605 -12.81 23.23 -2.19
N ARG A 606 -11.87 23.73 -3.01
CA ARG A 606 -11.49 25.14 -3.05
C ARG A 606 -11.45 25.60 -4.50
N HIS A 607 -12.33 26.53 -4.83
CA HIS A 607 -12.35 27.17 -6.13
C HIS A 607 -11.38 28.36 -6.11
N VAL A 608 -10.84 28.76 -7.26
CA VAL A 608 -9.93 29.93 -7.35
C VAL A 608 -10.58 31.20 -6.78
N ALA A 609 -11.90 31.33 -6.92
CA ALA A 609 -12.70 32.43 -6.40
C ALA A 609 -12.59 32.60 -4.86
N SER A 610 -12.29 31.52 -4.11
CA SER A 610 -12.12 31.58 -2.65
C SER A 610 -11.00 32.53 -2.18
N ARG A 611 -10.07 32.88 -3.07
CA ARG A 611 -8.94 33.76 -2.76
C ARG A 611 -9.15 35.20 -3.21
N LEU A 612 -10.28 35.52 -3.85
CA LEU A 612 -10.47 36.83 -4.47
C LEU A 612 -10.42 37.97 -3.47
N PHE A 613 -10.98 37.80 -2.27
CA PHE A 613 -10.91 38.82 -1.23
C PHE A 613 -9.47 39.12 -0.79
N GLU A 614 -8.65 38.09 -0.61
CA GLU A 614 -7.23 38.22 -0.25
C GLU A 614 -6.45 38.92 -1.37
N ILE A 615 -6.68 38.51 -2.62
CA ILE A 615 -6.07 39.13 -3.80
C ILE A 615 -6.48 40.62 -3.91
N LYS A 616 -7.78 40.92 -3.81
CA LYS A 616 -8.32 42.30 -3.84
C LYS A 616 -7.70 43.15 -2.74
N SER A 617 -7.57 42.61 -1.53
CA SER A 617 -7.02 43.34 -0.37
C SER A 617 -5.54 43.68 -0.59
N LEU A 618 -4.74 42.74 -1.08
CA LEU A 618 -3.34 42.98 -1.41
C LEU A 618 -3.16 43.97 -2.55
N LEU A 619 -4.00 43.90 -3.60
CA LEU A 619 -3.99 44.87 -4.69
C LEU A 619 -4.33 46.29 -4.21
N ARG A 620 -5.27 46.46 -3.27
CA ARG A 620 -5.57 47.76 -2.65
C ARG A 620 -4.43 48.27 -1.77
N LEU A 621 -3.73 47.38 -1.06
CA LEU A 621 -2.60 47.73 -0.20
C LEU A 621 -1.35 48.07 -1.02
N HIS A 622 -1.22 47.49 -2.22
CA HIS A 622 -0.08 47.65 -3.11
C HIS A 622 -0.52 48.04 -4.53
N PRO A 623 -1.15 49.21 -4.73
CA PRO A 623 -1.76 49.59 -6.00
C PRO A 623 -0.75 49.72 -7.15
N GLN A 624 0.53 49.96 -6.82
CA GLN A 624 1.63 50.09 -7.78
C GLN A 624 2.27 48.73 -8.15
N MET A 625 1.93 47.65 -7.45
CA MET A 625 2.51 46.34 -7.72
C MET A 625 1.66 45.56 -8.73
N PRO A 626 2.27 45.02 -9.81
CA PRO A 626 1.54 44.13 -10.70
C PRO A 626 1.12 42.86 -9.96
N ALA A 627 -0.06 42.31 -10.29
CA ALA A 627 -0.60 41.12 -9.62
C ALA A 627 0.41 39.96 -9.58
N SER A 628 1.19 39.77 -10.66
CA SER A 628 2.24 38.74 -10.75
C SER A 628 3.41 38.94 -9.77
N ALA A 629 3.71 40.16 -9.36
CA ALA A 629 4.69 40.44 -8.31
C ALA A 629 4.11 40.15 -6.92
N ILE A 630 2.83 40.47 -6.68
CA ILE A 630 2.12 40.10 -5.45
C ILE A 630 2.09 38.57 -5.30
N ALA A 631 1.72 37.81 -6.33
CA ALA A 631 1.73 36.34 -6.23
C ALA A 631 3.11 35.77 -5.90
N ARG A 632 4.17 36.26 -6.53
CA ARG A 632 5.53 35.81 -6.21
C ARG A 632 5.92 36.13 -4.77
N GLN A 633 5.61 37.31 -4.27
CA GLN A 633 5.93 37.72 -2.90
C GLN A 633 5.19 36.89 -1.86
N TYR A 634 3.94 36.49 -2.14
CA TYR A 634 3.10 35.71 -1.22
C TYR A 634 3.11 34.20 -1.52
N GLY A 635 3.99 33.74 -2.41
CA GLY A 635 4.18 32.32 -2.73
C GLY A 635 2.99 31.67 -3.42
N TRP A 636 2.21 32.41 -4.19
CA TRP A 636 1.09 31.89 -4.97
C TRP A 636 1.57 31.36 -6.32
N GLU A 637 1.00 30.24 -6.75
CA GLU A 637 1.25 29.69 -8.08
C GLU A 637 0.75 30.67 -9.15
N GLU A 638 1.55 30.93 -10.19
CA GLU A 638 1.22 31.86 -11.28
C GLU A 638 -0.09 31.48 -12.00
N ASN A 639 -0.39 30.18 -12.04
CA ASN A 639 -1.64 29.64 -12.57
C ASN A 639 -2.87 30.09 -11.77
N LEU A 640 -2.74 30.33 -10.46
CA LEU A 640 -3.84 30.80 -9.61
C LEU A 640 -4.28 32.20 -10.01
N LEU A 641 -3.34 33.10 -10.35
CA LEU A 641 -3.67 34.44 -10.83
C LEU A 641 -4.34 34.42 -12.20
N LYS A 642 -3.84 33.60 -13.13
CA LYS A 642 -4.44 33.45 -14.46
C LYS A 642 -5.87 32.94 -14.35
N LEU A 643 -6.11 31.96 -13.47
CA LEU A 643 -7.44 31.43 -13.19
C LEU A 643 -8.35 32.44 -12.44
N ALA A 644 -7.77 33.34 -11.64
CA ALA A 644 -8.50 34.39 -10.94
C ALA A 644 -8.84 35.61 -11.82
N GLN A 645 -8.12 35.81 -12.93
CA GLN A 645 -8.19 37.00 -13.78
C GLN A 645 -9.61 37.34 -14.28
N PRO A 646 -10.46 36.38 -14.71
CA PRO A 646 -11.84 36.67 -15.10
C PRO A 646 -12.65 37.30 -13.96
N TYR A 647 -12.41 36.84 -12.72
CA TYR A 647 -13.12 37.31 -11.53
C TYR A 647 -12.64 38.69 -11.04
N LEU A 648 -11.36 39.01 -11.28
CA LEU A 648 -10.79 40.32 -10.95
C LEU A 648 -11.29 41.41 -11.93
N ALA A 649 -11.46 41.06 -13.21
CA ALA A 649 -11.96 41.98 -14.23
C ALA A 649 -13.43 42.38 -14.01
N ALA A 650 -14.28 41.44 -13.58
CA ALA A 650 -15.69 41.74 -13.29
C ALA A 650 -15.87 42.64 -12.06
N ALA A 651 -15.06 42.46 -11.02
CA ALA A 651 -15.13 43.26 -9.79
C ALA A 651 -14.59 44.70 -9.91
N SER A 652 -14.03 45.06 -11.08
CA SER A 652 -13.56 46.42 -11.38
C SER A 652 -14.61 47.24 -12.15
N ARG A 653 -15.73 46.61 -12.52
CA ARG A 653 -16.96 47.27 -13.00
C ARG A 653 -17.89 47.49 -11.82
#